data_AF-A0A2V2V7E2-F1
#
_entry.id   AF-A0A2V2V7E2-F1
#
_cell.length_a   1.000
_cell.length_b   1.000
_cell.length_c   1.000
_cell.angle_alpha   90.00
_cell.angle_beta   90.00
_cell.angle_gamma   90.00
#
_symmetry.space_group_name_H-M   'P 1'
#
loop_
_entity.id
_entity.type
_entity.pdbx_description
1 polymer ?
#
loop_
_entity_poly.entity_id
_entity_poly.type
_entity_poly.pdbx_seq_one_letter_code
_entity_poly.pdbx_strand_id
1 'polypeptide(L)'
;MSGIPEEGIYGNVASQSSNVSQGGRRRTRSEFEGDTDYSSTTRRRLEGMYRPQWTMSSSLEEILLEGTTNRANMKLNDFLRRNLGGRAAVDEDHNVTMQVFVRRPNAYVQDQQLLEEILNLTEYQAYKLHDEGVFFLRQWKDYEGKDTLTRHVCGKLNGVLTQVLTEERREAEEKARREQQKIIFNLSAKIEDLLFKGSVRVMDIKLNDFLTLELDGRGILRANRNVLLRDFFINPTSHIRDAGVLNEIRASGAYARMEETVREEMGLGEAVRRLHHEGVFFLEQWRDYEGKDTLTRHVCGKLNGVLTQVLTEERREAEEKARREQQQIIFNLSAKIEDLLFKGSVRVMDIKLNDFLTLELDGRGILRANRNVLLRDFFINPTSHIRDAGVLNEIRASGAYARMEETVREEMGLGEAVRRLHHEGVFFLEQWRDYEGKDTLTRHVCGKLNGVLTQVLTEERREAEEKARREEQERARLDQQRINLNLSLSIKDAIFQGRARVHKMKLNDFLMRELDGRGVVDTNQSVLLKGFFKDPARYFRDAGVLGELQATEAYARIESAVREEMDMEKDLRKLYKNGVSNLFGWLVASAEIRASVRDITKRFLDAALEEAKKPTTTIAPIKMEGFYDSVYNARWHHVVEVPDGEGTGMYVREGEPKQSWTYKAVGDTLEKDDGVEEPGAPRLRLMVLASDKGWPYSWEENKSTRDCHVNCEVERVWQVVKRDLTEWSNPDAGEYFKPKRRLLIGTPGIGKSVAVGSYLLYQLLHYDAEQLPMVAYVIGSQSFLFDKITKTVSLYRGNPRIEDVVNIFSLRGVKGYIIHDLAEPDDAPSDDLPPRGWGMIVVTPPDKNESERWTKKWTLLQS
;
A
#
# COMPACT_ATOMS: atom_id res chain seq x y z
N MET A 1 -23.98 58.20 -3.25
CA MET A 1 -23.73 59.56 -3.76
C MET A 1 -22.51 59.46 -4.67
N SER A 2 -22.73 59.17 -5.96
CA SER A 2 -22.84 60.12 -7.10
C SER A 2 -21.46 60.63 -7.54
N GLY A 3 -20.98 60.48 -8.77
CA GLY A 3 -21.55 59.97 -10.01
C GLY A 3 -20.50 59.98 -11.14
N ILE A 4 -20.79 59.17 -12.17
CA ILE A 4 -20.19 59.09 -13.50
C ILE A 4 -20.43 60.44 -14.25
N PRO A 5 -19.76 60.74 -15.38
CA PRO A 5 -20.24 60.35 -16.73
C PRO A 5 -19.05 60.03 -17.68
N GLU A 6 -19.09 59.55 -18.91
CA GLU A 6 -20.01 59.14 -20.00
C GLU A 6 -19.01 58.60 -21.07
N GLU A 7 -19.24 57.60 -21.91
CA GLU A 7 -20.12 57.45 -23.08
C GLU A 7 -19.97 55.95 -23.49
N GLY A 8 -20.99 55.19 -23.89
CA GLY A 8 -21.86 55.45 -25.04
C GLY A 8 -21.44 54.52 -26.20
N ILE A 9 -21.88 53.26 -26.27
CA ILE A 9 -23.10 52.77 -26.96
C ILE A 9 -22.81 52.12 -28.34
N TYR A 10 -23.18 50.84 -28.43
CA TYR A 10 -23.75 50.07 -29.56
C TYR A 10 -23.10 50.02 -30.95
N GLY A 11 -23.00 48.80 -31.50
CA GLY A 11 -22.96 48.61 -32.95
C GLY A 11 -22.61 47.19 -33.41
N ASN A 12 -23.62 46.31 -33.48
CA ASN A 12 -23.60 45.10 -34.30
C ASN A 12 -23.26 45.44 -35.76
N VAL A 13 -22.26 44.79 -36.38
CA VAL A 13 -22.25 44.55 -37.84
C VAL A 13 -21.62 43.20 -38.15
N ALA A 14 -22.38 42.40 -38.88
CA ALA A 14 -22.04 41.12 -39.43
C ALA A 14 -20.84 41.16 -40.39
N SER A 15 -20.15 40.04 -40.52
CA SER A 15 -19.41 39.69 -41.73
C SER A 15 -19.84 38.29 -42.16
N GLN A 16 -20.97 38.24 -42.87
CA GLN A 16 -21.26 37.17 -43.82
C GLN A 16 -20.88 37.68 -45.21
N SER A 17 -20.00 36.96 -45.90
CA SER A 17 -20.06 36.72 -47.35
C SER A 17 -19.09 35.58 -47.67
N SER A 18 -19.50 34.37 -48.05
CA SER A 18 -20.36 33.88 -49.14
C SER A 18 -19.65 33.81 -50.50
N ASN A 19 -19.59 32.58 -51.01
CA ASN A 19 -19.63 32.15 -52.42
C ASN A 19 -18.32 31.67 -53.09
N VAL A 20 -18.24 30.33 -53.24
CA VAL A 20 -18.31 29.59 -54.51
C VAL A 20 -17.39 30.10 -55.65
N SER A 21 -16.30 29.37 -55.94
CA SER A 21 -16.14 28.47 -57.11
C SER A 21 -14.67 28.28 -57.57
N GLN A 22 -14.34 27.01 -57.82
CA GLN A 22 -13.43 26.44 -58.83
C GLN A 22 -11.90 26.65 -58.79
N GLY A 23 -11.18 25.52 -58.73
CA GLY A 23 -10.15 25.24 -59.76
C GLY A 23 -8.77 24.70 -59.35
N GLY A 24 -8.65 23.37 -59.22
CA GLY A 24 -7.43 22.57 -59.54
C GLY A 24 -6.31 22.52 -58.48
N ARG A 25 -5.58 21.42 -58.21
CA ARG A 25 -5.45 20.11 -58.86
C ARG A 25 -4.66 19.16 -57.93
N ARG A 26 -5.27 18.00 -57.61
CA ARG A 26 -4.72 16.64 -57.30
C ARG A 26 -3.39 16.46 -56.55
N ARG A 27 -3.42 15.64 -55.48
CA ARG A 27 -2.69 14.35 -55.41
C ARG A 27 -3.50 13.33 -54.61
N THR A 28 -3.69 12.16 -55.23
CA THR A 28 -4.63 11.08 -54.90
C THR A 28 -4.14 10.19 -53.76
N ARG A 29 -5.01 10.00 -52.77
CA ARG A 29 -5.08 8.82 -51.88
C ARG A 29 -6.19 7.92 -52.44
N SER A 30 -5.94 6.61 -52.54
CA SER A 30 -6.98 5.60 -52.74
C SER A 30 -6.94 4.65 -51.57
N GLU A 31 -8.12 4.46 -50.97
CA GLU A 31 -8.43 3.53 -49.89
C GLU A 31 -8.46 2.09 -50.38
N PHE A 32 -8.20 1.13 -49.49
CA PHE A 32 -9.18 0.08 -49.13
C PHE A 32 -8.65 -0.68 -47.89
N GLU A 33 -9.43 -0.62 -46.80
CA GLU A 33 -9.39 -1.60 -45.70
C GLU A 33 -10.25 -2.82 -46.09
N GLY A 34 -9.85 -3.99 -45.62
CA GLY A 34 -10.65 -5.21 -45.73
C GLY A 34 -9.93 -6.39 -45.10
N ASP A 35 -10.31 -6.70 -43.86
CA ASP A 35 -9.95 -7.89 -43.09
C ASP A 35 -9.76 -9.14 -43.95
N THR A 36 -8.61 -9.80 -43.82
CA THR A 36 -8.59 -11.26 -43.71
C THR A 36 -7.34 -11.71 -42.98
N ASP A 37 -7.58 -12.30 -41.82
CA ASP A 37 -6.65 -13.07 -41.01
C ASP A 37 -6.04 -14.20 -41.85
N TYR A 38 -4.91 -13.94 -42.52
CA TYR A 38 -4.12 -14.97 -43.19
C TYR A 38 -2.89 -15.29 -42.35
N SER A 39 -2.93 -16.48 -41.76
CA SER A 39 -1.94 -16.99 -40.84
C SER A 39 -0.52 -16.90 -41.40
N SER A 40 0.41 -16.66 -40.48
CA SER A 40 1.86 -16.81 -40.62
C SER A 40 2.31 -18.20 -41.11
N THR A 41 1.39 -19.13 -41.33
CA THR A 41 1.61 -20.47 -41.88
C THR A 41 1.56 -20.49 -43.43
N THR A 42 0.88 -19.54 -44.08
CA THR A 42 0.85 -19.46 -45.56
C THR A 42 2.10 -18.78 -46.12
N ARG A 43 2.66 -17.80 -45.42
CA ARG A 43 3.93 -17.16 -45.79
C ARG A 43 5.11 -18.15 -45.69
N ARG A 44 5.11 -19.00 -44.66
CA ARG A 44 6.09 -20.08 -44.48
C ARG A 44 5.96 -21.23 -45.50
N ARG A 45 4.78 -21.41 -46.13
CA ARG A 45 4.56 -22.37 -47.23
C ARG A 45 4.89 -21.80 -48.61
N LEU A 46 4.78 -20.48 -48.82
CA LEU A 46 5.20 -19.81 -50.07
C LEU A 46 6.71 -19.54 -50.12
N GLU A 47 7.36 -19.29 -48.97
CA GLU A 47 8.82 -19.14 -48.86
C GLU A 47 9.59 -20.46 -49.07
N GLY A 48 8.89 -21.61 -49.08
CA GLY A 48 9.46 -22.91 -49.41
C GLY A 48 9.64 -23.18 -50.91
N MET A 49 9.15 -22.32 -51.81
CA MET A 49 9.21 -22.53 -53.27
C MET A 49 10.41 -21.87 -53.97
N TYR A 50 11.20 -21.04 -53.28
CA TYR A 50 12.36 -20.33 -53.86
C TYR A 50 13.67 -20.76 -53.20
N ARG A 51 14.01 -22.05 -53.33
CA ARG A 51 15.43 -22.46 -53.27
C ARG A 51 16.07 -22.09 -54.60
N PRO A 52 17.30 -21.54 -54.66
CA PRO A 52 18.01 -21.49 -55.93
C PRO A 52 18.14 -22.94 -56.44
N GLN A 53 17.63 -23.21 -57.64
CA GLN A 53 17.85 -24.52 -58.29
C GLN A 53 19.35 -24.75 -58.57
N TRP A 54 20.15 -23.67 -58.60
CA TRP A 54 21.54 -23.66 -59.01
C TRP A 54 22.47 -23.32 -57.84
N THR A 55 23.64 -23.96 -57.82
CA THR A 55 24.71 -23.78 -56.84
C THR A 55 26.04 -23.53 -57.55
N MET A 56 27.10 -23.18 -56.82
CA MET A 56 28.43 -23.00 -57.42
C MET A 56 29.00 -24.28 -58.09
N SER A 57 28.43 -25.44 -57.78
CA SER A 57 28.73 -26.74 -58.41
C SER A 57 27.82 -27.08 -59.60
N SER A 58 26.87 -26.22 -59.95
CA SER A 58 25.99 -26.45 -61.10
C SER A 58 26.75 -26.39 -62.41
N SER A 59 26.43 -27.30 -63.32
CA SER A 59 27.05 -27.39 -64.64
C SER A 59 26.57 -26.27 -65.55
N LEU A 60 27.48 -25.64 -66.29
CA LEU A 60 27.13 -24.64 -67.30
C LEU A 60 26.29 -25.22 -68.42
N GLU A 61 26.50 -26.51 -68.73
CA GLU A 61 25.74 -27.23 -69.74
C GLU A 61 24.27 -27.34 -69.33
N GLU A 62 24.01 -27.65 -68.06
CA GLU A 62 22.67 -27.78 -67.50
C GLU A 62 21.92 -26.43 -67.51
N ILE A 63 22.64 -25.35 -67.20
CA ILE A 63 22.11 -23.99 -67.20
C ILE A 63 21.82 -23.49 -68.63
N LEU A 64 22.71 -23.76 -69.58
CA LEU A 64 22.58 -23.29 -70.95
C LEU A 64 21.54 -24.09 -71.74
N LEU A 65 21.51 -25.42 -71.58
CA LEU A 65 20.82 -26.36 -72.47
C LEU A 65 19.62 -27.09 -71.83
N GLU A 66 19.26 -26.73 -70.60
CA GLU A 66 18.03 -27.16 -69.91
C GLU A 66 17.80 -28.69 -69.96
N GLY A 67 18.87 -29.47 -69.77
CA GLY A 67 18.80 -30.93 -69.62
C GLY A 67 18.90 -31.76 -70.90
N THR A 68 19.20 -31.18 -72.07
CA THR A 68 19.36 -31.95 -73.32
C THR A 68 20.72 -32.63 -73.43
N THR A 69 20.88 -33.78 -72.77
CA THR A 69 22.14 -34.54 -72.69
C THR A 69 22.23 -35.63 -73.77
N ASN A 70 23.00 -35.37 -74.84
CA ASN A 70 23.88 -36.41 -75.42
C ASN A 70 24.90 -35.76 -76.37
N ARG A 71 26.14 -35.58 -75.89
CA ARG A 71 27.23 -34.88 -76.60
C ARG A 71 28.50 -35.70 -76.80
N ALA A 72 28.64 -36.84 -76.13
CA ALA A 72 29.84 -37.64 -76.24
C ALA A 72 29.98 -38.17 -77.69
N ASN A 73 31.05 -37.75 -78.38
CA ASN A 73 31.38 -38.12 -79.76
C ASN A 73 30.46 -37.60 -80.88
N MET A 74 29.70 -36.52 -80.67
CA MET A 74 28.93 -35.89 -81.74
C MET A 74 29.86 -35.36 -82.85
N LYS A 75 29.58 -35.74 -84.11
CA LYS A 75 30.28 -35.19 -85.29
C LYS A 75 29.66 -33.86 -85.74
N LEU A 76 30.42 -33.08 -86.51
CA LEU A 76 30.02 -31.77 -87.02
C LEU A 76 28.71 -31.85 -87.82
N ASN A 77 28.55 -32.82 -88.73
CA ASN A 77 27.30 -32.98 -89.50
C ASN A 77 26.10 -33.37 -88.63
N ASP A 78 26.31 -34.13 -87.54
CA ASP A 78 25.24 -34.44 -86.58
C ASP A 78 24.80 -33.19 -85.83
N PHE A 79 25.75 -32.34 -85.45
CA PHE A 79 25.51 -31.04 -84.82
C PHE A 79 24.77 -30.08 -85.75
N LEU A 80 25.20 -29.95 -87.01
CA LEU A 80 24.57 -29.09 -88.01
C LEU A 80 23.14 -29.55 -88.30
N ARG A 81 22.94 -30.85 -88.52
CA ARG A 81 21.61 -31.40 -88.78
C ARG A 81 20.64 -31.15 -87.63
N ARG A 82 21.12 -31.22 -86.38
CA ARG A 82 20.30 -31.04 -85.18
C ARG A 82 19.91 -29.58 -84.94
N ASN A 83 20.81 -28.63 -85.19
CA ASN A 83 20.61 -27.22 -84.83
C ASN A 83 20.23 -26.31 -86.00
N LEU A 84 20.66 -26.65 -87.22
CA LEU A 84 20.41 -25.88 -88.46
C LEU A 84 19.55 -26.66 -89.48
N GLY A 85 19.18 -27.91 -89.15
CA GLY A 85 18.42 -28.79 -90.04
C GLY A 85 19.27 -29.39 -91.18
N GLY A 86 18.63 -30.06 -92.15
CA GLY A 86 19.33 -30.71 -93.28
C GLY A 86 19.90 -29.76 -94.34
N ARG A 87 19.96 -28.45 -94.09
CA ARG A 87 20.42 -27.43 -95.05
C ARG A 87 21.92 -27.16 -94.99
N ALA A 88 22.59 -27.58 -93.93
CA ALA A 88 24.02 -27.41 -93.72
C ALA A 88 24.67 -28.78 -93.48
N ALA A 89 25.63 -29.14 -94.34
CA ALA A 89 26.47 -30.31 -94.18
C ALA A 89 27.85 -30.00 -94.79
N VAL A 90 28.90 -30.54 -94.17
CA VAL A 90 30.26 -30.53 -94.68
C VAL A 90 30.59 -31.89 -95.31
N ASP A 91 31.59 -31.91 -96.20
CA ASP A 91 32.07 -33.14 -96.81
C ASP A 91 32.58 -34.13 -95.75
N GLU A 92 32.64 -35.41 -96.11
CA GLU A 92 32.99 -36.50 -95.19
C GLU A 92 34.38 -36.31 -94.54
N ASP A 93 35.33 -35.76 -95.29
CA ASP A 93 36.68 -35.42 -94.81
C ASP A 93 36.71 -34.26 -93.79
N HIS A 94 35.68 -33.41 -93.80
CA HIS A 94 35.54 -32.28 -92.89
C HIS A 94 34.61 -32.58 -91.70
N ASN A 95 33.97 -33.76 -91.68
CA ASN A 95 33.02 -34.19 -90.66
C ASN A 95 33.71 -34.70 -89.38
N VAL A 96 34.42 -33.81 -88.69
CA VAL A 96 35.17 -34.08 -87.46
C VAL A 96 34.29 -34.07 -86.21
N THR A 97 34.82 -34.52 -85.07
CA THR A 97 34.14 -34.39 -83.78
C THR A 97 34.02 -32.92 -83.37
N MET A 98 32.97 -32.57 -82.62
CA MET A 98 32.79 -31.18 -82.14
C MET A 98 33.99 -30.66 -81.34
N GLN A 99 34.71 -31.52 -80.62
CA GLN A 99 35.93 -31.15 -79.91
C GLN A 99 37.06 -30.69 -80.85
N VAL A 100 37.23 -31.36 -81.99
CA VAL A 100 38.24 -31.01 -82.99
C VAL A 100 37.80 -29.76 -83.77
N PHE A 101 36.51 -29.62 -84.06
CA PHE A 101 35.94 -28.48 -84.77
C PHE A 101 36.12 -27.16 -84.00
N VAL A 102 35.74 -27.13 -82.72
CA VAL A 102 35.77 -25.92 -81.86
C VAL A 102 37.16 -25.27 -81.80
N ARG A 103 38.23 -26.08 -81.87
CA ARG A 103 39.61 -25.58 -81.82
C ARG A 103 40.00 -24.78 -83.05
N ARG A 104 39.48 -25.13 -84.23
CA ARG A 104 39.82 -24.49 -85.52
C ARG A 104 38.61 -24.48 -86.47
N PRO A 105 37.54 -23.72 -86.18
CA PRO A 105 36.29 -23.77 -86.96
C PRO A 105 36.48 -23.42 -88.44
N ASN A 106 37.31 -22.40 -88.71
CA ASN A 106 37.63 -21.91 -90.07
C ASN A 106 38.32 -22.96 -90.95
N ALA A 107 38.87 -24.04 -90.37
CA ALA A 107 39.53 -25.10 -91.13
C ALA A 107 38.53 -26.13 -91.70
N TYR A 108 37.31 -26.17 -91.19
CA TYR A 108 36.30 -27.19 -91.54
C TYR A 108 35.04 -26.60 -92.19
N VAL A 109 34.73 -25.33 -91.96
CA VAL A 109 33.63 -24.61 -92.62
C VAL A 109 34.20 -23.35 -93.28
N GLN A 110 34.17 -23.30 -94.61
CA GLN A 110 34.68 -22.16 -95.38
C GLN A 110 33.63 -21.07 -95.62
N ASP A 111 32.34 -21.43 -95.63
CA ASP A 111 31.23 -20.48 -95.73
C ASP A 111 31.19 -19.61 -94.48
N GLN A 112 31.53 -18.33 -94.64
CA GLN A 112 31.61 -17.36 -93.55
C GLN A 112 30.24 -17.08 -92.93
N GLN A 113 29.17 -17.11 -93.71
CA GLN A 113 27.82 -16.83 -93.20
C GLN A 113 27.32 -18.01 -92.36
N LEU A 114 27.52 -19.23 -92.86
CA LEU A 114 27.21 -20.45 -92.10
C LEU A 114 28.07 -20.56 -90.84
N LEU A 115 29.36 -20.22 -90.94
CA LEU A 115 30.25 -20.25 -89.80
C LEU A 115 29.84 -19.24 -88.73
N GLU A 116 29.48 -18.01 -89.10
CA GLU A 116 28.96 -17.01 -88.17
C GLU A 116 27.66 -17.48 -87.50
N GLU A 117 26.77 -18.14 -88.25
CA GLU A 117 25.55 -18.74 -87.70
C GLU A 117 25.86 -19.86 -86.69
N ILE A 118 26.80 -20.77 -87.01
CA ILE A 118 27.26 -21.83 -86.09
C ILE A 118 27.87 -21.25 -84.83
N LEU A 119 28.74 -20.25 -84.96
CA LEU A 119 29.39 -19.59 -83.83
C LEU A 119 28.35 -18.89 -82.94
N ASN A 120 27.23 -18.42 -83.48
CA ASN A 120 26.19 -17.78 -82.68
C ASN A 120 25.26 -18.76 -81.91
N LEU A 121 25.33 -20.07 -82.18
CA LEU A 121 24.50 -21.08 -81.50
C LEU A 121 24.91 -21.28 -80.03
N THR A 122 23.91 -21.35 -79.14
CA THR A 122 24.13 -21.62 -77.69
C THR A 122 24.81 -22.97 -77.48
N GLU A 123 24.47 -23.96 -78.31
CA GLU A 123 25.00 -25.30 -78.26
C GLU A 123 26.48 -25.35 -78.62
N TYR A 124 26.91 -24.59 -79.63
CA TYR A 124 28.33 -24.45 -80.01
C TYR A 124 29.11 -23.76 -78.88
N GLN A 125 28.57 -22.69 -78.31
CA GLN A 125 29.19 -21.96 -77.21
C GLN A 125 29.39 -22.83 -75.95
N ALA A 126 28.46 -23.74 -75.66
CA ALA A 126 28.63 -24.73 -74.60
C ALA A 126 29.77 -25.74 -74.90
N TYR A 127 30.00 -26.13 -76.16
CA TYR A 127 31.16 -26.96 -76.52
C TYR A 127 32.48 -26.19 -76.41
N LYS A 128 32.47 -24.90 -76.78
CA LYS A 128 33.61 -24.00 -76.63
C LYS A 128 34.05 -23.89 -75.17
N LEU A 129 33.11 -23.60 -74.27
CA LEU A 129 33.35 -23.55 -72.82
C LEU A 129 33.93 -24.88 -72.28
N HIS A 130 33.40 -26.01 -72.75
CA HIS A 130 33.86 -27.34 -72.33
C HIS A 130 35.28 -27.67 -72.83
N ASP A 131 35.67 -27.32 -74.07
CA ASP A 131 37.04 -27.49 -74.57
C ASP A 131 38.03 -26.56 -73.86
N GLU A 132 37.57 -25.37 -73.46
CA GLU A 132 38.35 -24.42 -72.64
C GLU A 132 38.39 -24.79 -71.14
N GLY A 133 37.78 -25.91 -70.75
CA GLY A 133 37.86 -26.46 -69.39
C GLY A 133 36.93 -25.79 -68.37
N VAL A 134 35.89 -25.09 -68.82
CA VAL A 134 34.91 -24.40 -67.97
C VAL A 134 33.61 -25.21 -67.91
N PHE A 135 33.45 -26.00 -66.85
CA PHE A 135 32.34 -26.94 -66.70
C PHE A 135 31.30 -26.46 -65.69
N PHE A 136 31.74 -25.78 -64.63
CA PHE A 136 30.89 -25.40 -63.50
C PHE A 136 30.78 -23.89 -63.32
N LEU A 137 29.71 -23.45 -62.65
CA LEU A 137 29.46 -22.05 -62.34
C LEU A 137 30.60 -21.39 -61.54
N ARG A 138 31.27 -22.13 -60.63
CA ARG A 138 32.47 -21.67 -59.92
C ARG A 138 33.64 -21.35 -60.85
N GLN A 139 33.78 -22.08 -61.97
CA GLN A 139 34.84 -21.84 -62.96
C GLN A 139 34.46 -20.67 -63.87
N TRP A 140 33.19 -20.59 -64.27
CA TRP A 140 32.65 -19.45 -65.01
C TRP A 140 32.88 -18.11 -64.31
N LYS A 141 32.76 -18.09 -62.98
CA LYS A 141 33.00 -16.89 -62.17
C LYS A 141 34.34 -16.19 -62.49
N ASP A 142 35.42 -16.96 -62.63
CA ASP A 142 36.79 -16.46 -62.83
C ASP A 142 37.28 -16.64 -64.29
N TYR A 143 36.39 -16.97 -65.22
CA TYR A 143 36.75 -17.21 -66.63
C TYR A 143 37.01 -15.88 -67.35
N GLU A 144 38.15 -15.79 -68.04
CA GLU A 144 38.62 -14.56 -68.69
C GLU A 144 37.98 -14.35 -70.07
N GLY A 145 37.67 -15.41 -70.81
CA GLY A 145 37.19 -15.35 -72.21
C GLY A 145 35.72 -14.98 -72.40
N LYS A 146 35.09 -14.29 -71.43
CA LYS A 146 33.65 -13.95 -71.46
C LYS A 146 33.26 -13.01 -72.60
N ASP A 147 34.20 -12.20 -73.06
CA ASP A 147 34.11 -11.31 -74.22
C ASP A 147 34.06 -12.05 -75.56
N THR A 148 34.55 -13.28 -75.62
CA THR A 148 34.58 -14.11 -76.84
C THR A 148 33.29 -14.92 -77.08
N LEU A 149 32.32 -14.84 -76.17
CA LEU A 149 31.05 -15.56 -76.21
C LEU A 149 29.92 -14.62 -76.63
N THR A 150 28.80 -15.20 -77.09
CA THR A 150 27.62 -14.38 -77.43
C THR A 150 27.03 -13.73 -76.19
N ARG A 151 26.51 -12.50 -76.34
CA ARG A 151 25.86 -11.74 -75.26
C ARG A 151 24.73 -12.52 -74.58
N HIS A 152 24.02 -13.36 -75.33
CA HIS A 152 22.95 -14.22 -74.81
C HIS A 152 23.47 -15.27 -73.82
N VAL A 153 24.53 -16.01 -74.18
CA VAL A 153 25.15 -17.03 -73.33
C VAL A 153 25.71 -16.40 -72.05
N CYS A 154 26.45 -15.30 -72.18
CA CYS A 154 26.97 -14.55 -71.04
C CYS A 154 25.83 -14.05 -70.14
N GLY A 155 24.76 -13.49 -70.73
CA GLY A 155 23.59 -13.02 -69.99
C GLY A 155 22.91 -14.12 -69.18
N LYS A 156 22.73 -15.33 -69.75
CA LYS A 156 22.11 -16.47 -69.06
C LYS A 156 22.97 -16.97 -67.90
N LEU A 157 24.28 -17.19 -68.13
CA LEU A 157 25.20 -17.65 -67.09
C LEU A 157 25.45 -16.61 -65.99
N ASN A 158 25.63 -15.33 -66.36
CA ASN A 158 25.77 -14.24 -65.41
C ASN A 158 24.47 -14.03 -64.62
N GLY A 159 23.29 -14.18 -65.24
CA GLY A 159 22.01 -14.11 -64.53
C GLY A 159 21.91 -15.14 -63.40
N VAL A 160 22.28 -16.40 -63.67
CA VAL A 160 22.30 -17.46 -62.65
C VAL A 160 23.40 -17.24 -61.61
N LEU A 161 24.60 -16.85 -62.03
CA LEU A 161 25.70 -16.54 -61.11
C LEU A 161 25.35 -15.37 -60.18
N THR A 162 24.69 -14.33 -60.70
CA THR A 162 24.20 -13.19 -59.92
C THR A 162 23.15 -13.61 -58.90
N GLN A 163 22.20 -14.48 -59.26
CA GLN A 163 21.23 -15.03 -58.30
C GLN A 163 21.92 -15.77 -57.14
N VAL A 164 22.87 -16.66 -57.44
CA VAL A 164 23.61 -17.42 -56.42
C VAL A 164 24.41 -16.49 -55.51
N LEU A 165 25.17 -15.55 -56.08
CA LEU A 165 26.00 -14.62 -55.31
C LEU A 165 25.17 -13.61 -54.50
N THR A 166 24.01 -13.19 -55.02
CA THR A 166 23.10 -12.27 -54.31
C THR A 166 22.46 -12.96 -53.12
N GLU A 167 22.11 -14.24 -53.23
CA GLU A 167 21.58 -15.01 -52.11
C GLU A 167 22.66 -15.28 -51.05
N GLU A 168 23.88 -15.66 -51.44
CA GLU A 168 25.02 -15.78 -50.50
C GLU A 168 25.27 -14.45 -49.75
N ARG A 169 25.19 -13.32 -50.46
CA ARG A 169 25.30 -11.98 -49.87
C ARG A 169 24.14 -11.69 -48.92
N ARG A 170 22.90 -12.00 -49.31
CA ARG A 170 21.69 -11.81 -48.49
C ARG A 170 21.80 -12.57 -47.18
N GLU A 171 22.26 -13.82 -47.22
CA GLU A 171 22.48 -14.65 -46.02
C GLU A 171 23.57 -14.06 -45.10
N ALA A 172 24.68 -13.58 -45.68
CA ALA A 172 25.74 -12.93 -44.92
C ALA A 172 25.27 -11.61 -44.28
N GLU A 173 24.53 -10.78 -45.01
CA GLU A 173 23.92 -9.56 -44.51
C GLU A 173 22.87 -9.85 -43.42
N GLU A 174 22.06 -10.90 -43.58
CA GLU A 174 21.07 -11.31 -42.57
C GLU A 174 21.75 -11.84 -41.31
N LYS A 175 22.84 -12.61 -41.44
CA LYS A 175 23.67 -13.04 -40.31
C LYS A 175 24.28 -11.84 -39.58
N ALA A 176 24.84 -10.88 -40.32
CA ALA A 176 25.38 -9.65 -39.76
C ALA A 176 24.31 -8.83 -39.02
N ARG A 177 23.09 -8.72 -39.57
CA ARG A 177 21.93 -8.09 -38.89
C ARG A 177 21.53 -8.80 -37.60
N ARG A 178 21.56 -10.14 -37.57
CA ARG A 178 21.28 -10.92 -36.35
C ARG A 178 22.37 -10.73 -35.28
N GLU A 179 23.62 -10.61 -35.70
CA GLU A 179 24.73 -10.26 -34.81
C GLU A 179 24.60 -8.81 -34.30
N GLN A 180 24.14 -7.89 -35.16
CA GLN A 180 23.86 -6.51 -34.79
C GLN A 180 22.76 -6.37 -33.71
N GLN A 181 21.68 -7.16 -33.78
CA GLN A 181 20.65 -7.19 -32.73
C GLN A 181 21.20 -7.64 -31.37
N LYS A 182 22.36 -8.33 -31.33
CA LYS A 182 23.06 -8.71 -30.09
C LYS A 182 24.03 -7.64 -29.60
N ILE A 183 24.37 -6.64 -30.42
CA ILE A 183 25.20 -5.53 -29.97
C ILE A 183 24.34 -4.69 -29.01
N ILE A 184 24.62 -4.84 -27.73
CA ILE A 184 24.09 -3.93 -26.72
C ILE A 184 24.78 -2.59 -26.96
N PHE A 185 24.02 -1.57 -27.38
CA PHE A 185 24.52 -0.20 -27.45
C PHE A 185 24.74 0.30 -26.03
N ASN A 186 25.96 0.11 -25.53
CA ASN A 186 26.42 0.56 -24.23
C ASN A 186 27.88 1.05 -24.33
N LEU A 187 28.45 1.51 -23.22
CA LEU A 187 29.81 2.04 -23.20
C LEU A 187 30.90 1.01 -23.58
N SER A 188 30.61 -0.29 -23.50
CA SER A 188 31.55 -1.35 -23.91
C SER A 188 31.43 -1.76 -25.38
N ALA A 189 30.61 -1.07 -26.18
CA ALA A 189 30.54 -1.28 -27.62
C ALA A 189 31.87 -0.89 -28.30
N LYS A 190 32.36 -1.74 -29.22
CA LYS A 190 33.60 -1.48 -29.97
C LYS A 190 33.40 -0.37 -31.00
N ILE A 191 34.39 0.50 -31.13
CA ILE A 191 34.34 1.62 -32.09
C ILE A 191 34.24 1.14 -33.54
N GLU A 192 34.94 0.05 -33.88
CA GLU A 192 34.86 -0.56 -35.21
C GLU A 192 33.40 -0.97 -35.53
N ASP A 193 32.75 -1.69 -34.63
CA ASP A 193 31.37 -2.15 -34.81
C ASP A 193 30.39 -0.98 -34.96
N LEU A 194 30.61 0.12 -34.22
CA LEU A 194 29.78 1.33 -34.28
C LEU A 194 29.96 2.13 -35.57
N LEU A 195 31.19 2.29 -36.07
CA LEU A 195 31.47 3.06 -37.29
C LEU A 195 30.96 2.34 -38.56
N PHE A 196 31.12 1.02 -38.60
CA PHE A 196 30.66 0.17 -39.70
C PHE A 196 29.22 -0.34 -39.51
N LYS A 197 28.57 -0.04 -38.37
CA LYS A 197 27.22 -0.50 -38.01
C LYS A 197 27.03 -2.02 -38.10
N GLY A 198 28.11 -2.80 -37.94
CA GLY A 198 28.10 -4.25 -38.15
C GLY A 198 27.75 -4.69 -39.59
N SER A 199 27.78 -3.79 -40.58
CA SER A 199 27.55 -4.13 -41.98
C SER A 199 28.71 -4.93 -42.57
N VAL A 200 28.42 -5.73 -43.61
CA VAL A 200 29.47 -6.37 -44.42
C VAL A 200 30.31 -5.28 -45.10
N ARG A 201 31.62 -5.26 -44.82
CA ARG A 201 32.55 -4.27 -45.37
C ARG A 201 32.65 -4.43 -46.89
N VAL A 202 32.12 -3.47 -47.63
CA VAL A 202 32.12 -3.45 -49.10
C VAL A 202 33.54 -3.41 -49.65
N MET A 203 34.47 -2.74 -48.95
CA MET A 203 35.89 -2.67 -49.28
C MET A 203 36.59 -4.04 -49.30
N ASP A 204 36.03 -5.05 -48.62
CA ASP A 204 36.52 -6.43 -48.56
C ASP A 204 35.83 -7.36 -49.57
N ILE A 205 34.98 -6.81 -50.46
CA ILE A 205 34.45 -7.57 -51.60
C ILE A 205 35.58 -7.83 -52.60
N LYS A 206 35.58 -9.01 -53.22
CA LYS A 206 36.54 -9.36 -54.27
C LYS A 206 36.22 -8.62 -55.57
N LEU A 207 37.26 -8.13 -56.25
CA LEU A 207 37.14 -7.41 -57.52
C LEU A 207 36.37 -8.21 -58.57
N ASN A 208 36.70 -9.49 -58.76
CA ASN A 208 36.00 -10.35 -59.74
C ASN A 208 34.51 -10.52 -59.42
N ASP A 209 34.13 -10.50 -58.14
CA ASP A 209 32.73 -10.62 -57.71
C ASP A 209 31.98 -9.33 -58.08
N PHE A 210 32.58 -8.17 -57.80
CA PHE A 210 32.04 -6.87 -58.22
C PHE A 210 31.91 -6.75 -59.74
N LEU A 211 32.96 -7.08 -60.49
CA LEU A 211 32.94 -7.01 -61.96
C LEU A 211 31.87 -7.93 -62.55
N THR A 212 31.69 -9.12 -61.97
CA THR A 212 30.64 -10.06 -62.40
C THR A 212 29.24 -9.52 -62.11
N LEU A 213 29.01 -9.02 -60.90
CA LEU A 213 27.68 -8.63 -60.42
C LEU A 213 27.18 -7.32 -61.03
N GLU A 214 28.08 -6.35 -61.21
CA GLU A 214 27.70 -4.97 -61.55
C GLU A 214 28.15 -4.55 -62.96
N LEU A 215 29.04 -5.32 -63.61
CA LEU A 215 29.73 -4.94 -64.86
C LEU A 215 29.79 -6.07 -65.92
N ASP A 216 28.88 -7.05 -65.86
CA ASP A 216 28.78 -8.21 -66.78
C ASP A 216 30.04 -9.11 -66.87
N GLY A 217 30.96 -8.97 -65.93
CA GLY A 217 32.25 -9.67 -65.93
C GLY A 217 33.30 -9.08 -66.86
N ARG A 218 33.10 -7.84 -67.34
CA ARG A 218 34.13 -7.13 -68.10
C ARG A 218 35.34 -6.85 -67.24
N GLY A 219 36.54 -7.07 -67.79
CA GLY A 219 37.80 -6.83 -67.09
C GLY A 219 38.20 -7.90 -66.05
N ILE A 220 37.50 -9.04 -66.00
CA ILE A 220 37.88 -10.17 -65.13
C ILE A 220 39.23 -10.74 -65.58
N LEU A 221 40.13 -10.89 -64.60
CA LEU A 221 41.37 -11.63 -64.76
C LEU A 221 41.47 -12.67 -63.65
N ARG A 222 42.00 -13.85 -63.97
CA ARG A 222 42.26 -14.93 -63.02
C ARG A 222 43.24 -14.48 -61.92
N ALA A 223 44.17 -13.59 -62.27
CA ALA A 223 45.10 -12.98 -61.32
C ALA A 223 44.39 -12.11 -60.26
N ASN A 224 43.20 -11.57 -60.55
CA ASN A 224 42.45 -10.68 -59.67
C ASN A 224 41.49 -11.42 -58.71
N ARG A 225 41.50 -12.75 -58.68
CA ARG A 225 40.58 -13.59 -57.89
C ARG A 225 40.56 -13.29 -56.39
N ASN A 226 41.67 -12.77 -55.86
CA ASN A 226 41.80 -12.41 -54.44
C ASN A 226 42.03 -10.91 -54.22
N VAL A 227 41.97 -10.10 -55.28
CA VAL A 227 42.08 -8.64 -55.15
C VAL A 227 40.79 -8.13 -54.53
N LEU A 228 40.92 -7.32 -53.49
CA LEU A 228 39.78 -6.70 -52.81
C LEU A 228 39.53 -5.31 -53.38
N LEU A 229 38.30 -4.83 -53.27
CA LEU A 229 37.92 -3.53 -53.81
C LEU A 229 38.77 -2.40 -53.24
N ARG A 230 39.15 -2.45 -51.96
CA ARG A 230 40.07 -1.46 -51.37
C ARG A 230 41.40 -1.35 -52.13
N ASP A 231 41.97 -2.48 -52.54
CA ASP A 231 43.28 -2.52 -53.20
C ASP A 231 43.13 -2.09 -54.66
N PHE A 232 42.01 -2.48 -55.29
CA PHE A 232 41.65 -2.06 -56.64
C PHE A 232 41.47 -0.54 -56.78
N PHE A 233 40.67 0.08 -55.89
CA PHE A 233 40.38 1.52 -55.99
C PHE A 233 41.57 2.41 -55.62
N ILE A 234 42.60 1.87 -54.93
CA ILE A 234 43.88 2.57 -54.75
C ILE A 234 44.63 2.70 -56.08
N ASN A 235 44.66 1.64 -56.89
CA ASN A 235 45.37 1.64 -58.17
C ASN A 235 44.66 0.80 -59.25
N PRO A 236 43.59 1.31 -59.90
CA PRO A 236 42.80 0.50 -60.83
C PRO A 236 43.59 0.01 -62.05
N THR A 237 44.61 0.75 -62.48
CA THR A 237 45.41 0.46 -63.68
C THR A 237 46.37 -0.72 -63.50
N SER A 238 46.72 -1.10 -62.27
CA SER A 238 47.53 -2.31 -62.02
C SER A 238 46.70 -3.60 -62.14
N HIS A 239 45.38 -3.51 -61.99
CA HIS A 239 44.48 -4.65 -61.96
C HIS A 239 43.73 -4.84 -63.27
N ILE A 240 43.40 -3.76 -63.99
CA ILE A 240 42.81 -3.83 -65.33
C ILE A 240 43.78 -3.13 -66.29
N ARG A 241 44.54 -3.94 -67.06
CA ARG A 241 45.62 -3.44 -67.95
C ARG A 241 45.09 -2.85 -69.25
N ASP A 242 43.91 -3.28 -69.70
CA ASP A 242 43.26 -2.72 -70.87
C ASP A 242 42.67 -1.34 -70.52
N ALA A 243 43.27 -0.30 -71.07
CA ALA A 243 42.86 1.07 -70.82
C ALA A 243 41.46 1.40 -71.37
N GLY A 244 41.04 0.75 -72.47
CA GLY A 244 39.71 0.91 -73.04
C GLY A 244 38.64 0.35 -72.11
N VAL A 245 38.83 -0.90 -71.66
CA VAL A 245 37.91 -1.58 -70.73
C VAL A 245 37.83 -0.83 -69.40
N LEU A 246 38.96 -0.36 -68.86
CA LEU A 246 38.97 0.40 -67.61
C LEU A 246 38.22 1.74 -67.74
N ASN A 247 38.33 2.43 -68.88
CA ASN A 247 37.62 3.69 -69.11
C ASN A 247 36.10 3.47 -69.22
N GLU A 248 35.65 2.39 -69.87
CA GLU A 248 34.23 2.01 -69.91
C GLU A 248 33.69 1.69 -68.51
N ILE A 249 34.44 0.93 -67.71
CA ILE A 249 34.07 0.61 -66.32
C ILE A 249 33.93 1.89 -65.50
N ARG A 250 34.89 2.82 -65.61
CA ARG A 250 34.87 4.11 -64.90
C ARG A 250 33.68 5.00 -65.30
N ALA A 251 33.21 4.90 -66.55
CA ALA A 251 32.04 5.63 -67.02
C ALA A 251 30.71 5.08 -66.44
N SER A 252 30.72 3.91 -65.81
CA SER A 252 29.53 3.30 -65.24
C SER A 252 29.12 3.96 -63.91
N GLY A 253 27.81 4.16 -63.71
CA GLY A 253 27.27 4.63 -62.43
C GLY A 253 27.50 3.63 -61.28
N ALA A 254 27.67 2.34 -61.57
CA ALA A 254 27.97 1.33 -60.57
C ALA A 254 29.39 1.48 -59.99
N TYR A 255 30.38 1.76 -60.85
CA TYR A 255 31.74 2.07 -60.42
C TYR A 255 31.77 3.32 -59.54
N ALA A 256 31.09 4.41 -59.94
CA ALA A 256 31.08 5.65 -59.15
C ALA A 256 30.50 5.46 -57.74
N ARG A 257 29.34 4.80 -57.62
CA ARG A 257 28.72 4.49 -56.31
C ARG A 257 29.61 3.58 -55.45
N MET A 258 30.23 2.58 -56.07
CA MET A 258 31.08 1.63 -55.38
C MET A 258 32.38 2.28 -54.91
N GLU A 259 33.01 3.11 -55.75
CA GLU A 259 34.22 3.85 -55.41
C GLU A 259 33.98 4.79 -54.23
N GLU A 260 32.89 5.55 -54.25
CA GLU A 260 32.50 6.44 -53.15
C GLU A 260 32.36 5.65 -51.84
N THR A 261 31.58 4.57 -51.85
CA THR A 261 31.34 3.72 -50.68
C THR A 261 32.65 3.10 -50.13
N VAL A 262 33.49 2.57 -51.02
CA VAL A 262 34.76 1.94 -50.62
C VAL A 262 35.74 2.99 -50.10
N ARG A 263 35.81 4.19 -50.69
CA ARG A 263 36.63 5.28 -50.17
C ARG A 263 36.17 5.77 -48.80
N GLU A 264 34.87 5.88 -48.59
CA GLU A 264 34.32 6.19 -47.27
C GLU A 264 34.68 5.12 -46.23
N GLU A 265 34.48 3.83 -46.54
CA GLU A 265 34.85 2.72 -45.65
C GLU A 265 36.36 2.65 -45.37
N MET A 266 37.20 2.93 -46.37
CA MET A 266 38.65 3.04 -46.18
C MET A 266 39.00 4.16 -45.20
N GLY A 267 38.34 5.32 -45.32
CA GLY A 267 38.51 6.43 -44.37
C GLY A 267 38.06 6.09 -42.96
N LEU A 268 36.94 5.37 -42.81
CA LEU A 268 36.50 4.83 -41.51
C LEU A 268 37.51 3.82 -40.94
N GLY A 269 38.04 2.93 -41.77
CA GLY A 269 39.02 1.92 -41.38
C GLY A 269 40.36 2.53 -40.97
N GLU A 270 40.79 3.60 -41.63
CA GLU A 270 41.96 4.38 -41.22
C GLU A 270 41.73 5.06 -39.87
N ALA A 271 40.55 5.68 -39.68
CA ALA A 271 40.18 6.27 -38.40
C ALA A 271 40.18 5.23 -37.27
N VAL A 272 39.62 4.03 -37.51
CA VAL A 272 39.66 2.90 -36.56
C VAL A 272 41.10 2.49 -36.23
N ARG A 273 41.98 2.33 -37.23
CA ARG A 273 43.40 1.99 -37.00
C ARG A 273 44.11 3.06 -36.17
N ARG A 274 43.89 4.34 -36.47
CA ARG A 274 44.46 5.46 -35.72
C ARG A 274 43.97 5.46 -34.27
N LEU A 275 42.65 5.33 -34.08
CA LEU A 275 42.04 5.25 -32.75
C LEU A 275 42.59 4.08 -31.93
N HIS A 276 42.74 2.89 -32.53
CA HIS A 276 43.36 1.75 -31.86
C HIS A 276 44.82 1.99 -31.47
N HIS A 277 45.60 2.63 -32.34
CA HIS A 277 46.99 3.00 -32.03
C HIS A 277 47.06 3.98 -30.85
N GLU A 278 46.07 4.86 -30.72
CA GLU A 278 45.93 5.81 -29.61
C GLU A 278 45.22 5.21 -28.38
N GLY A 279 44.92 3.91 -28.39
CA GLY A 279 44.36 3.19 -27.25
C GLY A 279 42.84 3.26 -27.12
N VAL A 280 42.12 3.72 -28.15
CA VAL A 280 40.67 3.89 -28.15
C VAL A 280 40.01 2.70 -28.87
N PHE A 281 39.49 1.75 -28.09
CA PHE A 281 38.89 0.51 -28.60
C PHE A 281 37.36 0.47 -28.48
N PHE A 282 36.83 1.03 -27.39
CA PHE A 282 35.40 1.03 -27.08
C PHE A 282 34.86 2.44 -26.91
N LEU A 283 33.53 2.56 -26.90
CA LEU A 283 32.82 3.82 -26.77
C LEU A 283 33.14 4.55 -25.46
N GLU A 284 33.45 3.81 -24.38
CA GLU A 284 33.91 4.39 -23.12
C GLU A 284 35.22 5.17 -23.27
N GLN A 285 36.21 4.64 -24.01
CA GLN A 285 37.45 5.38 -24.25
C GLN A 285 37.22 6.55 -25.19
N TRP A 286 36.33 6.40 -26.19
CA TRP A 286 35.96 7.49 -27.08
C TRP A 286 35.39 8.68 -26.30
N ARG A 287 34.57 8.44 -25.27
CA ARG A 287 33.99 9.49 -24.42
C ARG A 287 35.04 10.48 -23.92
N ASP A 288 36.17 9.97 -23.42
CA ASP A 288 37.24 10.74 -22.78
C ASP A 288 38.44 11.05 -23.71
N TYR A 289 38.31 10.76 -25.01
CA TYR A 289 39.37 10.95 -25.99
C TYR A 289 39.53 12.42 -26.36
N GLU A 290 40.76 12.94 -26.21
CA GLU A 290 41.12 14.36 -26.46
C GLU A 290 41.29 14.66 -27.96
N GLY A 291 41.72 13.69 -28.76
CA GLY A 291 42.03 13.89 -30.19
C GLY A 291 40.82 13.96 -31.13
N LYS A 292 39.60 14.20 -30.63
CA LYS A 292 38.36 14.21 -31.43
C LYS A 292 38.40 15.23 -32.56
N ASP A 293 39.05 16.38 -32.34
CA ASP A 293 39.17 17.45 -33.35
C ASP A 293 40.12 17.09 -34.51
N THR A 294 40.92 16.02 -34.37
CA THR A 294 41.86 15.56 -35.40
C THR A 294 41.24 14.56 -36.39
N LEU A 295 40.01 14.13 -36.13
CA LEU A 295 39.26 13.18 -36.94
C LEU A 295 38.25 13.91 -37.84
N THR A 296 37.80 13.24 -38.89
CA THR A 296 36.79 13.82 -39.77
C THR A 296 35.46 14.00 -39.05
N ARG A 297 34.73 15.07 -39.37
CA ARG A 297 33.41 15.37 -38.80
C ARG A 297 32.43 14.19 -38.93
N HIS A 298 32.55 13.40 -39.99
CA HIS A 298 31.75 12.21 -40.21
C HIS A 298 32.00 11.10 -39.18
N VAL A 299 33.27 10.80 -38.86
CA VAL A 299 33.65 9.81 -37.82
C VAL A 299 33.16 10.28 -36.46
N CYS A 300 33.45 11.53 -36.10
CA CYS A 300 33.03 12.10 -34.82
C CYS A 300 31.51 12.13 -34.67
N GLY A 301 30.79 12.54 -35.72
CA GLY A 301 29.33 12.58 -35.73
C GLY A 301 28.69 11.21 -35.54
N LYS A 302 29.24 10.15 -36.14
CA LYS A 302 28.76 8.78 -35.92
C LYS A 302 28.97 8.32 -34.46
N LEU A 303 30.17 8.47 -33.91
CA LEU A 303 30.48 7.99 -32.56
C LEU A 303 29.80 8.84 -31.48
N ASN A 304 29.79 10.17 -31.63
CA ASN A 304 29.07 11.06 -30.71
C ASN A 304 27.57 10.81 -30.78
N GLY A 305 26.98 10.55 -31.96
CA GLY A 305 25.56 10.22 -32.08
C GLY A 305 25.18 8.98 -31.26
N VAL A 306 25.98 7.92 -31.31
CA VAL A 306 25.77 6.71 -30.49
C VAL A 306 25.99 7.00 -29.01
N LEU A 307 27.09 7.69 -28.66
CA LEU A 307 27.39 8.04 -27.27
C LEU A 307 26.29 8.91 -26.65
N THR A 308 25.74 9.86 -27.40
CA THR A 308 24.60 10.67 -26.98
C THR A 308 23.37 9.82 -26.70
N GLN A 309 23.05 8.85 -27.55
CA GLN A 309 21.94 7.92 -27.30
C GLN A 309 22.14 7.13 -26.01
N VAL A 310 23.34 6.56 -25.81
CA VAL A 310 23.67 5.78 -24.60
C VAL A 310 23.57 6.64 -23.34
N LEU A 311 24.21 7.82 -23.31
CA LEU A 311 24.19 8.70 -22.15
C LEU A 311 22.80 9.29 -21.86
N THR A 312 22.02 9.56 -22.90
CA THR A 312 20.64 10.06 -22.73
C THR A 312 19.75 8.99 -22.12
N GLU A 313 19.90 7.73 -22.55
CA GLU A 313 19.13 6.63 -21.99
C GLU A 313 19.55 6.30 -20.55
N GLU A 314 20.86 6.27 -20.24
CA GLU A 314 21.37 6.14 -18.86
C GLU A 314 20.81 7.25 -17.95
N ARG A 315 20.76 8.49 -18.46
CA ARG A 315 20.15 9.63 -17.74
C ARG A 315 18.65 9.45 -17.56
N ARG A 316 17.92 9.02 -18.61
CA ARG A 316 16.47 8.78 -18.56
C ARG A 316 16.14 7.73 -17.52
N GLU A 317 16.90 6.64 -17.46
CA GLU A 317 16.76 5.58 -16.46
C GLU A 317 17.06 6.08 -15.05
N ALA A 318 18.10 6.88 -14.86
CA ALA A 318 18.42 7.49 -13.56
C ALA A 318 17.33 8.46 -13.10
N GLU A 319 16.82 9.31 -14.01
CA GLU A 319 15.71 10.21 -13.74
C GLU A 319 14.40 9.44 -13.44
N GLU A 320 14.13 8.34 -14.14
CA GLU A 320 12.97 7.49 -13.88
C GLU A 320 13.08 6.78 -12.53
N LYS A 321 14.28 6.28 -12.18
CA LYS A 321 14.56 5.71 -10.86
C LYS A 321 14.34 6.74 -9.76
N ALA A 322 14.88 7.94 -9.93
CA ALA A 322 14.68 9.08 -9.04
C ALA A 322 13.19 9.43 -8.88
N ARG A 323 12.40 9.44 -9.96
CA ARG A 323 10.94 9.65 -9.90
C ARG A 323 10.21 8.54 -9.15
N ARG A 324 10.63 7.28 -9.29
CA ARG A 324 10.05 6.16 -8.52
C ARG A 324 10.37 6.27 -7.03
N GLU A 325 11.60 6.68 -6.70
CA GLU A 325 11.98 6.99 -5.32
C GLU A 325 11.14 8.17 -4.77
N GLN A 326 10.85 9.19 -5.58
CA GLN A 326 9.93 10.27 -5.22
C GLN A 326 8.49 9.83 -4.95
N GLN A 327 7.95 8.87 -5.71
CA GLN A 327 6.62 8.30 -5.40
C GLN A 327 6.58 7.59 -4.04
N GLN A 328 7.74 7.17 -3.52
CA GLN A 328 7.88 6.63 -2.16
C GLN A 328 8.17 7.72 -1.12
N ILE A 329 8.61 8.92 -1.51
CA ILE A 329 8.73 10.06 -0.60
C ILE A 329 7.30 10.49 -0.25
N ILE A 330 6.85 10.04 0.92
CA ILE A 330 5.66 10.58 1.54
C ILE A 330 5.98 12.05 1.84
N PHE A 331 5.28 12.98 1.19
CA PHE A 331 5.32 14.40 1.56
C PHE A 331 4.67 14.55 2.93
N ASN A 332 5.48 14.40 3.97
CA ASN A 332 5.10 14.56 5.36
C ASN A 332 6.20 15.34 6.10
N LEU A 333 5.99 15.61 7.38
CA LEU A 333 6.94 16.37 8.19
C LEU A 333 8.32 15.69 8.34
N SER A 334 8.42 14.38 8.10
CA SER A 334 9.68 13.61 8.12
C SER A 334 10.46 13.65 6.80
N ALA A 335 9.97 14.35 5.77
CA ALA A 335 10.69 14.48 4.51
C ALA A 335 12.00 15.27 4.69
N LYS A 336 13.10 14.80 4.09
CA LYS A 336 14.40 15.46 4.16
C LYS A 336 14.41 16.75 3.34
N ILE A 337 15.03 17.79 3.88
CA ILE A 337 15.14 19.11 3.22
C ILE A 337 15.90 19.01 1.89
N GLU A 338 16.95 18.19 1.82
CA GLU A 338 17.69 17.95 0.58
C GLU A 338 16.76 17.43 -0.52
N ASP A 339 15.97 16.40 -0.21
CA ASP A 339 15.04 15.78 -1.16
C ASP A 339 13.96 16.77 -1.64
N LEU A 340 13.47 17.63 -0.74
CA LEU A 340 12.48 18.65 -1.04
C LEU A 340 13.02 19.80 -1.91
N LEU A 341 14.25 20.25 -1.67
CA LEU A 341 14.87 21.35 -2.41
C LEU A 341 15.26 20.93 -3.84
N PHE A 342 15.83 19.73 -3.96
CA PHE A 342 16.23 19.15 -5.24
C PHE A 342 15.09 18.40 -5.95
N LYS A 343 13.91 18.28 -5.32
CA LYS A 343 12.76 17.52 -5.83
C LYS A 343 13.18 16.15 -6.37
N GLY A 344 14.12 15.48 -5.68
CA GLY A 344 14.75 14.24 -6.12
C GLY A 344 15.24 14.21 -7.57
N SER A 345 15.58 15.34 -8.20
CA SER A 345 16.10 15.38 -9.57
C SER A 345 17.56 14.95 -9.59
N VAL A 346 18.01 14.34 -10.70
CA VAL A 346 19.44 14.05 -10.90
C VAL A 346 20.20 15.36 -10.87
N ARG A 347 21.10 15.53 -9.89
CA ARG A 347 21.87 16.76 -9.69
C ARG A 347 22.74 17.04 -10.91
N VAL A 348 22.37 18.06 -11.69
CA VAL A 348 23.08 18.48 -12.90
C VAL A 348 24.51 18.92 -12.57
N MET A 349 24.71 19.49 -11.38
CA MET A 349 26.02 19.88 -10.86
C MET A 349 27.02 18.71 -10.69
N ASP A 350 26.52 17.47 -10.61
CA ASP A 350 27.31 16.23 -10.51
C ASP A 350 27.52 15.53 -11.86
N ILE A 351 27.10 16.14 -12.97
CA ILE A 351 27.44 15.66 -14.31
C ILE A 351 28.94 15.88 -14.57
N LYS A 352 29.59 14.94 -15.25
CA LYS A 352 31.00 15.09 -15.65
C LYS A 352 31.14 16.09 -16.78
N LEU A 353 32.19 16.92 -16.71
CA LEU A 353 32.50 17.92 -17.72
C LEU A 353 32.61 17.30 -19.12
N ASN A 354 33.34 16.18 -19.26
CA ASN A 354 33.51 15.52 -20.56
C ASN A 354 32.19 15.02 -21.17
N ASP A 355 31.22 14.63 -20.33
CA ASP A 355 29.89 14.20 -20.78
C ASP A 355 29.13 15.41 -21.34
N PHE A 356 29.13 16.54 -20.60
CA PHE A 356 28.54 17.80 -21.06
C PHE A 356 29.19 18.30 -22.36
N LEU A 357 30.52 18.33 -22.43
CA LEU A 357 31.25 18.77 -23.62
C LEU A 357 30.94 17.86 -24.83
N THR A 358 30.81 16.55 -24.62
CA THR A 358 30.46 15.62 -25.70
C THR A 358 29.02 15.79 -26.17
N LEU A 359 28.07 15.92 -25.25
CA LEU A 359 26.64 15.97 -25.56
C LEU A 359 26.22 17.29 -26.20
N GLU A 360 26.76 18.42 -25.72
CA GLU A 360 26.27 19.75 -26.07
C GLU A 360 27.26 20.55 -26.93
N LEU A 361 28.53 20.13 -27.01
CA LEU A 361 29.63 20.92 -27.61
C LEU A 361 30.52 20.09 -28.55
N ASP A 362 30.02 18.98 -29.09
CA ASP A 362 30.72 18.08 -30.03
C ASP A 362 32.06 17.48 -29.52
N GLY A 363 32.32 17.59 -28.22
CA GLY A 363 33.56 17.14 -27.58
C GLY A 363 34.69 18.17 -27.59
N ARG A 364 34.42 19.42 -27.98
CA ARG A 364 35.42 20.50 -27.90
C ARG A 364 35.84 20.75 -26.47
N GLY A 365 37.15 20.90 -26.25
CA GLY A 365 37.73 21.17 -24.93
C GLY A 365 37.83 19.95 -24.01
N ILE A 366 37.57 18.75 -24.52
CA ILE A 366 37.81 17.50 -23.77
C ILE A 366 39.32 17.33 -23.58
N LEU A 367 39.71 17.12 -22.32
CA LEU A 367 41.07 16.77 -21.95
C LEU A 367 41.01 15.52 -21.08
N ARG A 368 42.02 14.66 -21.17
CA ARG A 368 42.12 13.47 -20.30
C ARG A 368 42.11 13.86 -18.80
N ALA A 369 42.68 15.01 -18.47
CA ALA A 369 42.69 15.57 -17.11
C ALA A 369 41.29 15.92 -16.59
N ASN A 370 40.33 16.17 -17.48
CA ASN A 370 38.96 16.60 -17.14
C ASN A 370 37.98 15.44 -16.93
N ARG A 371 38.43 14.19 -17.08
CA ARG A 371 37.60 12.97 -17.01
C ARG A 371 36.71 12.87 -15.76
N ASN A 372 37.19 13.36 -14.63
CA ASN A 372 36.49 13.28 -13.34
C ASN A 372 36.05 14.66 -12.83
N VAL A 373 36.22 15.72 -13.63
CA VAL A 373 35.78 17.07 -13.26
C VAL A 373 34.27 17.11 -13.36
N LEU A 374 33.60 17.57 -12.30
CA LEU A 374 32.16 17.74 -12.27
C LEU A 374 31.80 19.17 -12.67
N LEU A 375 30.59 19.37 -13.19
CA LEU A 375 30.16 20.69 -13.64
C LEU A 375 30.23 21.74 -12.53
N ARG A 376 29.93 21.36 -11.27
CA ARG A 376 30.07 22.28 -10.13
C ARG A 376 31.50 22.85 -10.01
N ASP A 377 32.51 22.00 -10.18
CA ASP A 377 33.92 22.40 -10.02
C ASP A 377 34.38 23.20 -11.24
N PHE A 378 33.92 22.79 -12.43
CA PHE A 378 34.17 23.50 -13.67
C PHE A 378 33.64 24.93 -13.67
N PHE A 379 32.37 25.14 -13.31
CA PHE A 379 31.76 26.48 -13.33
C PHE A 379 32.29 27.41 -12.22
N ILE A 380 32.92 26.88 -11.17
CA ILE A 380 33.66 27.69 -10.19
C ILE A 380 34.90 28.30 -10.84
N ASN A 381 35.66 27.53 -11.61
CA ASN A 381 36.90 28.01 -12.24
C ASN A 381 37.17 27.39 -13.62
N PRO A 382 36.46 27.84 -14.68
CA PRO A 382 36.55 27.19 -16.01
C PRO A 382 37.95 27.22 -16.62
N THR A 383 38.74 28.27 -16.35
CA THR A 383 40.09 28.47 -16.89
C THR A 383 41.12 27.48 -16.33
N SER A 384 40.84 26.88 -15.18
CA SER A 384 41.71 25.84 -14.60
C SER A 384 41.57 24.48 -15.32
N HIS A 385 40.41 24.24 -15.94
CA HIS A 385 40.07 22.98 -16.59
C HIS A 385 40.20 23.05 -18.12
N ILE A 386 39.94 24.22 -18.74
CA ILE A 386 40.19 24.45 -20.16
C ILE A 386 41.18 25.61 -20.28
N ARG A 387 42.46 25.27 -20.50
CA ARG A 387 43.57 26.24 -20.55
C ARG A 387 43.66 27.01 -21.86
N ASP A 388 43.14 26.44 -22.95
CA ASP A 388 43.07 27.13 -24.23
C ASP A 388 41.98 28.20 -24.17
N ALA A 389 42.41 29.46 -24.18
CA ALA A 389 41.52 30.60 -24.08
C ALA A 389 40.61 30.75 -25.32
N GLY A 390 41.06 30.33 -26.50
CA GLY A 390 40.24 30.36 -27.72
C GLY A 390 39.08 29.38 -27.62
N VAL A 391 39.39 28.13 -27.28
CA VAL A 391 38.38 27.07 -27.12
C VAL A 391 37.39 27.41 -26.00
N LEU A 392 37.87 27.93 -24.86
CA LEU A 392 36.99 28.31 -23.76
C LEU A 392 36.06 29.48 -24.13
N ASN A 393 36.54 30.45 -24.90
CA ASN A 393 35.72 31.58 -25.35
C ASN A 393 34.62 31.13 -26.33
N GLU A 394 34.92 30.19 -27.23
CA GLU A 394 33.92 29.59 -28.12
C GLU A 394 32.85 28.82 -27.32
N ILE A 395 33.27 28.03 -26.33
CA ILE A 395 32.34 27.30 -25.44
C ILE A 395 31.42 28.27 -24.70
N ARG A 396 31.97 29.36 -24.14
CA ARG A 396 31.20 30.39 -23.43
C ARG A 396 30.22 31.14 -24.32
N ALA A 397 30.52 31.28 -25.61
CA ALA A 397 29.61 31.90 -26.58
C ALA A 397 28.40 31.00 -26.92
N SER A 398 28.41 29.73 -26.53
CA SER A 398 27.31 28.80 -26.80
C SER A 398 26.11 29.03 -25.86
N GLY A 399 24.91 28.93 -26.42
CA GLY A 399 23.68 28.96 -25.61
C GLY A 399 23.55 27.76 -24.66
N ALA A 400 24.21 26.63 -24.96
CA ALA A 400 24.23 25.45 -24.11
C ALA A 400 25.02 25.69 -22.81
N TYR A 401 26.18 26.35 -22.91
CA TYR A 401 26.97 26.75 -21.74
C TYR A 401 26.17 27.69 -20.83
N ALA A 402 25.51 28.71 -21.40
CA ALA A 402 24.73 29.67 -20.60
C ALA A 402 23.59 29.01 -19.80
N ARG A 403 22.77 28.14 -20.45
CA ARG A 403 21.68 27.42 -19.77
C ARG A 403 22.21 26.47 -18.69
N MET A 404 23.31 25.78 -18.98
CA MET A 404 23.91 24.83 -18.05
C MET A 404 24.53 25.54 -16.85
N GLU A 405 25.23 26.65 -17.07
CA GLU A 405 25.82 27.48 -16.01
C GLU A 405 24.76 27.99 -15.04
N GLU A 406 23.65 28.53 -15.57
CA GLU A 406 22.53 28.99 -14.76
C GLU A 406 21.99 27.88 -13.86
N THR A 407 21.67 26.72 -14.45
CA THR A 407 21.13 25.56 -13.73
C THR A 407 22.09 25.06 -12.64
N VAL A 408 23.38 24.92 -12.96
CA VAL A 408 24.39 24.43 -12.01
C VAL A 408 24.62 25.44 -10.89
N ARG A 409 24.62 26.75 -11.18
CA ARG A 409 24.74 27.79 -10.15
C ARG A 409 23.54 27.80 -9.20
N GLU A 410 22.33 27.62 -9.72
CA GLU A 410 21.13 27.48 -8.89
C GLU A 410 21.22 26.26 -7.98
N GLU A 411 21.58 25.08 -8.51
CA GLU A 411 21.76 23.86 -7.72
C GLU A 411 22.88 23.99 -6.67
N MET A 412 23.99 24.63 -7.01
CA MET A 412 25.06 24.92 -6.05
C MET A 412 24.56 25.78 -4.89
N GLY A 413 23.73 26.79 -5.17
CA GLY A 413 23.10 27.63 -4.15
C GLY A 413 22.12 26.84 -3.26
N LEU A 414 21.35 25.91 -3.84
CA LEU A 414 20.51 24.98 -3.06
C LEU A 414 21.36 24.05 -2.19
N GLY A 415 22.45 23.50 -2.72
CA GLY A 415 23.35 22.60 -2.00
C GLY A 415 24.10 23.30 -0.87
N GLU A 416 24.48 24.56 -1.06
CA GLU A 416 25.02 25.40 0.01
C GLU A 416 24.00 25.65 1.11
N ALA A 417 22.76 25.98 0.74
CA ALA A 417 21.67 26.15 1.69
C ALA A 417 21.41 24.86 2.50
N VAL A 418 21.42 23.69 1.83
CA VAL A 418 21.31 22.37 2.49
C VAL A 418 22.46 22.15 3.47
N ARG A 419 23.72 22.40 3.07
CA ARG A 419 24.88 22.25 3.96
C ARG A 419 24.77 23.16 5.19
N ARG A 420 24.36 24.42 5.00
CA ARG A 420 24.15 25.37 6.10
C ARG A 420 23.05 24.90 7.05
N LEU A 421 21.90 24.51 6.50
CA LEU A 421 20.78 23.95 7.28
C LEU A 421 21.21 22.72 8.08
N HIS A 422 21.97 21.80 7.49
CA HIS A 422 22.51 20.64 8.20
C HIS A 422 23.49 21.01 9.31
N HIS A 423 24.36 22.00 9.09
CA HIS A 423 25.25 22.53 10.13
C HIS A 423 24.47 23.14 11.30
N GLU A 424 23.30 23.72 11.02
CA GLU A 424 22.40 24.30 12.01
C GLU A 424 21.38 23.28 12.58
N GLY A 425 21.53 21.99 12.24
CA GLY A 425 20.71 20.92 12.80
C GLY A 425 19.37 20.67 12.11
N VAL A 426 19.13 21.30 10.95
CA VAL A 426 17.87 21.20 10.20
C VAL A 426 18.04 20.19 9.06
N PHE A 427 17.46 19.00 9.22
CA PHE A 427 17.52 17.87 8.27
C PHE A 427 16.15 17.58 7.63
N PHE A 428 15.07 17.79 8.37
CA PHE A 428 13.71 17.41 8.00
C PHE A 428 12.77 18.62 7.95
N LEU A 429 11.65 18.47 7.22
CA LEU A 429 10.64 19.52 7.07
C LEU A 429 10.01 19.94 8.41
N GLU A 430 9.89 19.02 9.37
CA GLU A 430 9.45 19.32 10.74
C GLU A 430 10.36 20.34 11.41
N GLN A 431 11.67 20.15 11.30
CA GLN A 431 12.66 21.05 11.89
C GLN A 431 12.67 22.39 11.16
N TRP A 432 12.45 22.39 9.85
CA TRP A 432 12.27 23.63 9.08
C TRP A 432 11.08 24.46 9.57
N ARG A 433 9.99 23.83 10.02
CA ARG A 433 8.80 24.55 10.55
C ARG A 433 9.20 25.51 11.66
N ASP A 434 10.01 25.04 12.61
CA ASP A 434 10.35 25.74 13.84
C ASP A 434 11.71 26.47 13.77
N TYR A 435 12.39 26.38 12.61
CA TYR A 435 13.66 27.04 12.37
C TYR A 435 13.52 28.56 12.26
N GLU A 436 14.28 29.30 13.09
CA GLU A 436 14.21 30.77 13.18
C GLU A 436 15.08 31.48 12.12
N GLY A 437 16.19 30.88 11.69
CA GLY A 437 17.18 31.48 10.77
C GLY A 437 16.77 31.55 9.29
N LYS A 438 15.46 31.53 8.99
CA LYS A 438 14.92 31.51 7.62
C LYS A 438 15.26 32.76 6.79
N ASP A 439 15.52 33.87 7.46
CA ASP A 439 15.94 35.14 6.88
C ASP A 439 17.38 35.12 6.33
N THR A 440 18.22 34.19 6.81
CA THR A 440 19.60 34.04 6.36
C THR A 440 19.76 33.26 5.04
N LEU A 441 18.67 32.70 4.52
CA LEU A 441 18.60 31.90 3.30
C LEU A 441 17.98 32.68 2.14
N THR A 442 18.24 32.23 0.91
CA THR A 442 17.66 32.88 -0.27
C THR A 442 16.13 32.72 -0.31
N ARG A 443 15.44 33.74 -0.81
CA ARG A 443 13.97 33.73 -0.97
C ARG A 443 13.47 32.49 -1.74
N HIS A 444 14.26 32.01 -2.69
CA HIS A 444 13.95 30.81 -3.48
C HIS A 444 13.92 29.53 -2.62
N VAL A 445 14.91 29.32 -1.76
CA VAL A 445 14.97 28.19 -0.82
C VAL A 445 13.78 28.22 0.14
N CYS A 446 13.55 29.38 0.78
CA CYS A 446 12.46 29.55 1.72
C CYS A 446 11.09 29.36 1.05
N GLY A 447 10.92 29.89 -0.16
CA GLY A 447 9.69 29.74 -0.94
C GLY A 447 9.38 28.27 -1.26
N LYS A 448 10.38 27.48 -1.65
CA LYS A 448 10.21 26.04 -1.91
C LYS A 448 9.80 25.28 -0.63
N LEU A 449 10.56 25.42 0.45
CA LEU A 449 10.29 24.67 1.69
C LEU A 449 8.97 25.09 2.35
N ASN A 450 8.65 26.38 2.36
CA ASN A 450 7.37 26.86 2.90
C ASN A 450 6.19 26.40 2.05
N GLY A 451 6.32 26.38 0.72
CA GLY A 451 5.27 25.87 -0.17
C GLY A 451 4.93 24.41 0.14
N VAL A 452 5.95 23.56 0.31
CA VAL A 452 5.76 22.16 0.69
C VAL A 452 5.16 22.06 2.10
N LEU A 453 5.68 22.80 3.07
CA LEU A 453 5.17 22.79 4.45
C LEU A 453 3.69 23.16 4.51
N THR A 454 3.26 24.20 3.78
CA THR A 454 1.85 24.59 3.71
C THR A 454 0.98 23.50 3.11
N GLN A 455 1.44 22.83 2.05
CA GLN A 455 0.71 21.72 1.44
C GLN A 455 0.53 20.56 2.42
N VAL A 456 1.60 20.14 3.10
CA VAL A 456 1.57 19.04 4.09
C VAL A 456 0.62 19.37 5.24
N LEU A 457 0.73 20.55 5.83
CA LEU A 457 -0.12 20.95 6.95
C LEU A 457 -1.61 21.07 6.56
N THR A 458 -1.89 21.48 5.33
CA THR A 458 -3.27 21.56 4.82
C THR A 458 -3.87 20.17 4.66
N GLU A 459 -3.09 19.22 4.15
CA GLU A 459 -3.54 17.84 3.95
C GLU A 459 -3.70 17.11 5.29
N GLU A 460 -2.75 17.24 6.22
CA GLU A 460 -2.86 16.68 7.58
C GLU A 460 -4.12 17.21 8.29
N ARG A 461 -4.41 18.52 8.15
CA ARG A 461 -5.64 19.11 8.68
C ARG A 461 -6.89 18.53 8.02
N ARG A 462 -6.91 18.40 6.69
CA ARG A 462 -8.04 17.84 5.94
C ARG A 462 -8.31 16.39 6.36
N GLU A 463 -7.27 15.58 6.51
CA GLU A 463 -7.38 14.20 6.97
C GLU A 463 -7.87 14.11 8.41
N ALA A 464 -7.37 14.97 9.30
CA ALA A 464 -7.84 15.05 10.69
C ALA A 464 -9.31 15.47 10.78
N GLU A 465 -9.72 16.49 10.00
CA GLU A 465 -11.11 16.94 9.91
C GLU A 465 -12.01 15.84 9.32
N GLU A 466 -11.56 15.12 8.29
CA GLU A 466 -12.31 14.02 7.69
C GLU A 466 -12.44 12.83 8.65
N LYS A 467 -11.36 12.48 9.39
CA LYS A 467 -11.38 11.45 10.42
C LYS A 467 -12.31 11.84 11.58
N ALA A 468 -12.23 13.08 12.07
CA ALA A 468 -13.11 13.60 13.10
C ALA A 468 -14.58 13.54 12.65
N ARG A 469 -14.88 13.91 11.39
CA ARG A 469 -16.24 13.80 10.83
C ARG A 469 -16.72 12.35 10.75
N ARG A 470 -15.86 11.40 10.34
CA ARG A 470 -16.21 9.96 10.32
C ARG A 470 -16.48 9.43 11.73
N GLU A 471 -15.63 9.78 12.70
CA GLU A 471 -15.81 9.39 14.10
C GLU A 471 -17.05 10.03 14.74
N GLU A 472 -17.38 11.28 14.40
CA GLU A 472 -18.60 11.96 14.82
C GLU A 472 -19.84 11.31 14.18
N GLN A 473 -19.80 11.00 12.88
CA GLN A 473 -20.88 10.30 12.19
C GLN A 473 -21.12 8.90 12.76
N GLU A 474 -20.05 8.15 13.07
CA GLU A 474 -20.18 6.82 13.67
C GLU A 474 -20.69 6.91 15.12
N ARG A 475 -20.22 7.88 15.91
CA ARG A 475 -20.79 8.17 17.24
C ARG A 475 -22.27 8.50 17.15
N ALA A 476 -22.67 9.40 16.25
CA ALA A 476 -24.07 9.75 16.04
C ALA A 476 -24.92 8.55 15.59
N ARG A 477 -24.35 7.66 14.76
CA ARG A 477 -25.02 6.42 14.34
C ARG A 477 -25.24 5.46 15.51
N LEU A 478 -24.21 5.27 16.35
CA LEU A 478 -24.29 4.43 17.54
C LEU A 478 -25.26 5.01 18.58
N ASP A 479 -25.23 6.33 18.77
CA ASP A 479 -26.17 7.05 19.63
C ASP A 479 -27.61 6.89 19.14
N GLN A 480 -27.83 7.01 17.82
CA GLN A 480 -29.14 6.79 17.22
C GLN A 480 -29.61 5.32 17.37
N GLN A 481 -28.70 4.35 17.20
CA GLN A 481 -29.01 2.94 17.45
C GLN A 481 -29.38 2.69 18.91
N ARG A 482 -28.66 3.30 19.86
CA ARG A 482 -28.97 3.22 21.30
C ARG A 482 -30.31 3.84 21.64
N ILE A 483 -30.62 5.02 21.10
CA ILE A 483 -31.94 5.66 21.27
C ILE A 483 -33.04 4.75 20.71
N ASN A 484 -32.85 4.17 19.52
CA ASN A 484 -33.82 3.25 18.93
C ASN A 484 -34.04 2.00 19.80
N LEU A 485 -32.98 1.45 20.39
CA LEU A 485 -33.07 0.35 21.35
C LEU A 485 -33.82 0.77 22.62
N ASN A 486 -33.52 1.93 23.20
CA ASN A 486 -34.22 2.44 24.38
C ASN A 486 -35.71 2.69 24.10
N LEU A 487 -36.06 3.21 22.92
CA LEU A 487 -37.44 3.43 22.49
C LEU A 487 -38.22 2.12 22.26
N SER A 488 -37.52 0.99 22.10
CA SER A 488 -38.14 -0.34 22.00
C SER A 488 -38.62 -0.90 23.35
N LEU A 489 -38.24 -0.27 24.47
CA LEU A 489 -38.64 -0.65 25.82
C LEU A 489 -40.17 -0.73 25.91
N SER A 490 -40.69 -1.84 26.44
CA SER A 490 -42.14 -2.01 26.59
C SER A 490 -42.70 -0.98 27.56
N ILE A 491 -43.90 -0.44 27.26
CA ILE A 491 -44.59 0.49 28.19
C ILE A 491 -44.82 -0.13 29.57
N LYS A 492 -44.96 -1.46 29.65
CA LYS A 492 -45.07 -2.19 30.92
C LYS A 492 -43.77 -2.05 31.71
N ASP A 493 -42.64 -2.22 31.06
CA ASP A 493 -41.33 -2.12 31.72
C ASP A 493 -40.95 -0.67 31.98
N ALA A 494 -41.41 0.29 31.18
CA ALA A 494 -41.26 1.72 31.45
C ALA A 494 -42.07 2.19 32.66
N ILE A 495 -43.33 1.74 32.78
CA ILE A 495 -44.22 2.11 33.91
C ILE A 495 -43.77 1.43 35.21
N PHE A 496 -43.41 0.15 35.15
CA PHE A 496 -43.08 -0.63 36.34
C PHE A 496 -41.58 -0.73 36.60
N GLN A 497 -40.69 -0.27 35.71
CA GLN A 497 -39.22 -0.25 35.86
C GLN A 497 -38.62 -1.58 36.36
N GLY A 498 -39.16 -2.72 35.93
CA GLY A 498 -38.72 -4.04 36.41
C GLY A 498 -39.06 -4.36 37.88
N ARG A 499 -39.85 -3.51 38.56
CA ARG A 499 -40.27 -3.70 39.96
C ARG A 499 -41.21 -4.91 40.09
N ALA A 500 -40.98 -5.76 41.10
CA ALA A 500 -41.98 -6.78 41.46
C ALA A 500 -43.27 -6.12 41.99
N ARG A 501 -44.40 -6.62 41.51
CA ARG A 501 -45.73 -6.03 41.69
C ARG A 501 -46.28 -6.31 43.09
N VAL A 502 -46.40 -5.27 43.92
CA VAL A 502 -46.89 -5.38 45.30
C VAL A 502 -48.31 -5.94 45.36
N HIS A 503 -49.17 -5.58 44.40
CA HIS A 503 -50.52 -6.13 44.31
C HIS A 503 -50.59 -7.64 44.06
N LYS A 504 -49.49 -8.27 43.62
CA LYS A 504 -49.36 -9.73 43.43
C LYS A 504 -48.79 -10.45 44.66
N MET A 505 -48.48 -9.73 45.74
CA MET A 505 -48.07 -10.32 47.00
C MET A 505 -49.26 -11.01 47.68
N LYS A 506 -49.01 -12.11 48.41
CA LYS A 506 -50.05 -12.78 49.20
C LYS A 506 -50.35 -11.96 50.45
N LEU A 507 -51.61 -11.96 50.86
CA LEU A 507 -52.09 -11.26 52.05
C LEU A 507 -51.37 -11.76 53.30
N ASN A 508 -51.27 -13.09 53.49
CA ASN A 508 -50.60 -13.66 54.65
C ASN A 508 -49.11 -13.29 54.73
N ASP A 509 -48.41 -13.20 53.60
CA ASP A 509 -47.00 -12.76 53.57
C ASP A 509 -46.86 -11.29 54.03
N PHE A 510 -47.86 -10.44 53.75
CA PHE A 510 -47.87 -9.04 54.18
C PHE A 510 -48.18 -8.93 55.67
N LEU A 511 -49.17 -9.67 56.16
CA LEU A 511 -49.56 -9.69 57.57
C LEU A 511 -48.46 -10.28 58.46
N MET A 512 -47.79 -11.35 58.01
CA MET A 512 -46.62 -11.91 58.69
C MET A 512 -45.48 -10.91 58.81
N ARG A 513 -45.29 -10.07 57.78
CA ARG A 513 -44.12 -9.19 57.68
C ARG A 513 -44.30 -7.84 58.38
N GLU A 514 -45.45 -7.20 58.19
CA GLU A 514 -45.65 -5.81 58.63
C GLU A 514 -46.42 -5.73 59.95
N LEU A 515 -47.04 -6.83 60.40
CA LEU A 515 -47.98 -6.86 61.52
C LEU A 515 -47.79 -8.08 62.44
N ASP A 516 -46.58 -8.66 62.49
CA ASP A 516 -46.21 -9.77 63.40
C ASP A 516 -47.09 -11.02 63.31
N GLY A 517 -47.63 -11.32 62.12
CA GLY A 517 -48.53 -12.46 61.91
C GLY A 517 -49.95 -12.26 62.46
N ARG A 518 -50.25 -11.05 62.95
CA ARG A 518 -51.56 -10.69 63.49
C ARG A 518 -52.58 -10.69 62.35
N GLY A 519 -53.61 -11.52 62.49
CA GLY A 519 -54.67 -11.66 61.47
C GLY A 519 -54.38 -12.69 60.37
N VAL A 520 -53.29 -13.45 60.45
CA VAL A 520 -53.00 -14.56 59.53
C VAL A 520 -53.98 -15.72 59.77
N VAL A 521 -54.60 -16.21 58.70
CA VAL A 521 -55.49 -17.37 58.71
C VAL A 521 -55.26 -18.24 57.48
N ASP A 522 -55.41 -19.56 57.63
CA ASP A 522 -55.14 -20.54 56.56
C ASP A 522 -56.00 -20.31 55.32
N THR A 523 -57.21 -19.75 55.48
CA THR A 523 -58.11 -19.44 54.37
C THR A 523 -57.62 -18.32 53.45
N ASN A 524 -56.65 -17.50 53.89
CA ASN A 524 -56.12 -16.36 53.14
C ASN A 524 -54.78 -16.64 52.44
N GLN A 525 -54.27 -17.88 52.47
CA GLN A 525 -52.96 -18.26 51.91
C GLN A 525 -52.82 -18.02 50.39
N SER A 526 -53.92 -18.03 49.64
CA SER A 526 -53.95 -17.77 48.20
C SER A 526 -54.47 -16.38 47.83
N VAL A 527 -54.84 -15.55 48.82
CA VAL A 527 -55.41 -14.23 48.58
C VAL A 527 -54.29 -13.25 48.25
N LEU A 528 -54.41 -12.56 47.12
CA LEU A 528 -53.47 -11.50 46.74
C LEU A 528 -53.92 -10.14 47.27
N LEU A 529 -52.99 -9.23 47.54
CA LEU A 529 -53.30 -7.87 48.00
C LEU A 529 -54.26 -7.14 47.05
N LYS A 530 -54.15 -7.35 45.73
CA LYS A 530 -55.12 -6.83 44.74
C LYS A 530 -56.57 -7.25 45.01
N GLY A 531 -56.78 -8.46 45.51
CA GLY A 531 -58.09 -9.00 45.84
C GLY A 531 -58.58 -8.53 47.20
N PHE A 532 -57.66 -8.39 48.14
CA PHE A 532 -57.90 -7.90 49.50
C PHE A 532 -58.34 -6.43 49.52
N PHE A 533 -57.56 -5.52 48.93
CA PHE A 533 -57.85 -4.07 48.95
C PHE A 533 -59.07 -3.63 48.14
N LYS A 534 -59.71 -4.54 47.40
CA LYS A 534 -61.03 -4.29 46.79
C LYS A 534 -62.14 -4.30 47.82
N ASP A 535 -62.03 -5.16 48.80
CA ASP A 535 -63.03 -5.35 49.86
C ASP A 535 -62.37 -6.01 51.10
N PRO A 536 -61.65 -5.24 51.92
CA PRO A 536 -60.89 -5.78 53.06
C PRO A 536 -61.78 -6.49 54.10
N ALA A 537 -63.03 -6.03 54.26
CA ALA A 537 -64.00 -6.58 55.20
C ALA A 537 -64.41 -8.02 54.88
N ARG A 538 -64.20 -8.48 53.64
CA ARG A 538 -64.48 -9.85 53.22
C ARG A 538 -63.50 -10.88 53.80
N TYR A 539 -62.29 -10.45 54.15
CA TYR A 539 -61.18 -11.35 54.51
C TYR A 539 -60.88 -11.39 56.01
N PHE A 540 -61.46 -10.46 56.79
CA PHE A 540 -61.41 -10.43 58.24
C PHE A 540 -62.82 -10.47 58.82
N ARG A 541 -63.13 -11.51 59.61
CA ARG A 541 -64.44 -11.63 60.29
C ARG A 541 -64.53 -10.75 61.55
N ASP A 542 -63.39 -10.36 62.10
CA ASP A 542 -63.28 -9.47 63.25
C ASP A 542 -63.04 -8.03 62.77
N ALA A 543 -64.04 -7.18 62.98
CA ALA A 543 -64.00 -5.76 62.60
C ALA A 543 -63.02 -4.94 63.45
N GLY A 544 -62.71 -5.38 64.68
CA GLY A 544 -61.72 -4.73 65.54
C GLY A 544 -60.30 -4.92 65.01
N VAL A 545 -59.95 -6.14 64.60
CA VAL A 545 -58.64 -6.46 64.01
C VAL A 545 -58.42 -5.71 62.69
N LEU A 546 -59.45 -5.60 61.83
CA LEU A 546 -59.36 -4.81 60.60
C LEU A 546 -59.22 -3.31 60.89
N GLY A 547 -59.91 -2.78 61.91
CA GLY A 547 -59.84 -1.38 62.31
C GLY A 547 -58.46 -1.00 62.88
N GLU A 548 -57.88 -1.84 63.73
CA GLU A 548 -56.51 -1.67 64.23
C GLU A 548 -55.48 -1.73 63.10
N LEU A 549 -55.67 -2.64 62.15
CA LEU A 549 -54.83 -2.82 60.98
C LEU A 549 -54.89 -1.59 60.05
N GLN A 550 -56.09 -1.02 59.83
CA GLN A 550 -56.29 0.21 59.05
C GLN A 550 -55.67 1.45 59.71
N ALA A 551 -55.51 1.46 61.04
CA ALA A 551 -54.87 2.55 61.77
C ALA A 551 -53.34 2.56 61.62
N THR A 552 -52.74 1.52 61.03
CA THR A 552 -51.28 1.46 60.85
C THR A 552 -50.80 2.23 59.61
N GLU A 553 -49.66 2.91 59.75
CA GLU A 553 -49.01 3.56 58.60
C GLU A 553 -48.59 2.55 57.52
N ALA A 554 -48.22 1.32 57.90
CA ALA A 554 -47.84 0.27 56.96
C ALA A 554 -49.00 -0.12 56.05
N TYR A 555 -50.22 -0.23 56.60
CA TYR A 555 -51.43 -0.48 55.83
C TYR A 555 -51.75 0.67 54.86
N ALA A 556 -51.70 1.92 55.32
CA ALA A 556 -51.97 3.09 54.47
C ALA A 556 -50.98 3.18 53.29
N ARG A 557 -49.68 2.95 53.55
CA ARG A 557 -48.63 2.95 52.52
C ARG A 557 -48.86 1.85 51.49
N ILE A 558 -49.13 0.61 51.93
CA ILE A 558 -49.28 -0.50 50.99
C ILE A 558 -50.61 -0.43 50.24
N GLU A 559 -51.68 0.07 50.87
CA GLU A 559 -52.96 0.28 50.21
C GLU A 559 -52.81 1.28 49.06
N SER A 560 -52.14 2.42 49.31
CA SER A 560 -51.85 3.40 48.26
C SER A 560 -51.08 2.77 47.11
N ALA A 561 -49.99 2.05 47.42
CA ALA A 561 -49.16 1.39 46.42
C ALA A 561 -49.94 0.34 45.60
N VAL A 562 -50.77 -0.49 46.23
CA VAL A 562 -51.57 -1.51 45.53
C VAL A 562 -52.63 -0.87 44.65
N ARG A 563 -53.31 0.18 45.12
CA ARG A 563 -54.32 0.91 44.33
C ARG A 563 -53.68 1.60 43.12
N GLU A 564 -52.54 2.26 43.31
CA GLU A 564 -51.77 2.89 42.24
C GLU A 564 -51.30 1.87 41.19
N GLU A 565 -50.76 0.72 41.59
CA GLU A 565 -50.34 -0.32 40.66
C GLU A 565 -51.52 -0.93 39.86
N MET A 566 -52.67 -1.16 40.52
CA MET A 566 -53.89 -1.61 39.86
C MET A 566 -54.37 -0.60 38.82
N ASP A 567 -54.17 0.67 39.12
CA ASP A 567 -54.58 1.78 38.29
C ASP A 567 -53.69 1.96 37.06
N MET A 568 -52.38 1.85 37.24
CA MET A 568 -51.40 1.76 36.15
C MET A 568 -51.67 0.54 35.26
N GLU A 569 -52.08 -0.61 35.81
CA GLU A 569 -52.40 -1.80 35.02
C GLU A 569 -53.67 -1.62 34.17
N LYS A 570 -54.64 -0.82 34.64
CA LYS A 570 -55.82 -0.45 33.86
C LYS A 570 -55.43 0.45 32.69
N ASP A 571 -54.55 1.42 32.93
CA ASP A 571 -54.06 2.31 31.88
C ASP A 571 -53.19 1.57 30.85
N LEU A 572 -52.36 0.63 31.31
CA LEU A 572 -51.59 -0.28 30.46
C LEU A 572 -52.49 -1.07 29.50
N ARG A 573 -53.61 -1.64 30.00
CA ARG A 573 -54.58 -2.35 29.16
C ARG A 573 -55.23 -1.45 28.11
N LYS A 574 -55.52 -0.19 28.43
CA LYS A 574 -56.05 0.78 27.46
C LYS A 574 -55.01 1.09 26.39
N LEU A 575 -53.76 1.31 26.77
CA LEU A 575 -52.66 1.59 25.85
C LEU A 575 -52.45 0.44 24.85
N TYR A 576 -52.44 -0.81 25.33
CA TYR A 576 -52.34 -1.97 24.43
C TYR A 576 -53.53 -2.08 23.46
N LYS A 577 -54.76 -1.81 23.92
CA LYS A 577 -55.94 -1.78 23.03
C LYS A 577 -55.84 -0.73 21.94
N ASN A 578 -55.13 0.37 22.21
CA ASN A 578 -54.88 1.45 21.27
C ASN A 578 -53.57 1.26 20.48
N GLY A 579 -52.95 0.07 20.51
CA GLY A 579 -51.76 -0.24 19.73
C GLY A 579 -50.44 0.31 20.30
N VAL A 580 -50.45 0.91 21.50
CA VAL A 580 -49.24 1.42 22.16
C VAL A 580 -48.65 0.30 23.03
N SER A 581 -47.51 -0.26 22.63
CA SER A 581 -46.85 -1.39 23.30
C SER A 581 -45.43 -1.11 23.81
N ASN A 582 -44.80 -0.04 23.33
CA ASN A 582 -43.44 0.41 23.68
C ASN A 582 -43.36 1.95 23.75
N LEU A 583 -42.21 2.46 24.21
CA LEU A 583 -41.99 3.90 24.33
C LEU A 583 -42.06 4.64 22.98
N PHE A 584 -41.66 4.02 21.88
CA PHE A 584 -41.86 4.59 20.54
C PHE A 584 -43.36 4.78 20.23
N GLY A 585 -44.19 3.80 20.54
CA GLY A 585 -45.64 3.89 20.41
C GLY A 585 -46.22 5.01 21.29
N TRP A 586 -45.66 5.23 22.49
CA TRP A 586 -46.05 6.35 23.35
C TRP A 586 -45.61 7.71 22.78
N LEU A 587 -44.41 7.80 22.20
CA LEU A 587 -43.90 8.99 21.54
C LEU A 587 -44.82 9.46 20.40
N VAL A 588 -45.28 8.53 19.56
CA VAL A 588 -46.15 8.82 18.39
C VAL A 588 -47.65 8.81 18.73
N ALA A 589 -48.04 8.46 19.97
CA ALA A 589 -49.44 8.40 20.38
C ALA A 589 -50.15 9.76 20.25
N SER A 590 -51.38 9.72 19.74
CA SER A 590 -52.22 10.92 19.58
C SER A 590 -52.58 11.56 20.92
N ALA A 591 -52.96 12.84 20.90
CA ALA A 591 -53.40 13.56 22.09
C ALA A 591 -54.60 12.88 22.78
N GLU A 592 -55.51 12.28 22.00
CA GLU A 592 -56.65 11.51 22.50
C GLU A 592 -56.22 10.27 23.28
N ILE A 593 -55.25 9.50 22.77
CA ILE A 593 -54.71 8.32 23.46
C ILE A 593 -53.98 8.75 24.74
N ARG A 594 -53.18 9.82 24.67
CA ARG A 594 -52.46 10.36 25.84
C ARG A 594 -53.41 10.88 26.92
N ALA A 595 -54.55 11.45 26.55
CA ALA A 595 -55.59 11.93 27.49
C ALA A 595 -56.41 10.78 28.13
N SER A 596 -56.40 9.58 27.53
CA SER A 596 -57.13 8.42 28.06
C SER A 596 -56.48 7.74 29.29
N VAL A 597 -55.24 8.11 29.57
CA VAL A 597 -54.35 7.61 30.63
C VAL A 597 -54.31 8.60 31.79
N ARG A 598 -54.14 8.12 33.03
CA ARG A 598 -54.05 9.01 34.20
C ARG A 598 -52.71 9.75 34.27
N ASP A 599 -52.73 10.91 34.93
CA ASP A 599 -51.56 11.78 35.06
C ASP A 599 -50.35 11.10 35.67
N ILE A 600 -50.54 10.21 36.64
CA ILE A 600 -49.44 9.46 37.27
C ILE A 600 -48.75 8.57 36.23
N THR A 601 -49.50 7.74 35.50
CA THR A 601 -48.99 6.87 34.44
C THR A 601 -48.34 7.67 33.31
N LYS A 602 -48.92 8.82 32.95
CA LYS A 602 -48.37 9.76 31.95
C LYS A 602 -47.00 10.30 32.38
N ARG A 603 -46.86 10.76 33.63
CA ARG A 603 -45.58 11.24 34.17
C ARG A 603 -44.48 10.18 34.10
N PHE A 604 -44.80 8.92 34.41
CA PHE A 604 -43.82 7.83 34.31
C PHE A 604 -43.40 7.55 32.86
N LEU A 605 -44.35 7.51 31.93
CA LEU A 605 -44.05 7.29 30.52
C LEU A 605 -43.28 8.45 29.88
N ASP A 606 -43.63 9.69 30.22
CA ASP A 606 -42.92 10.90 29.75
C ASP A 606 -41.51 10.97 30.35
N ALA A 607 -41.33 10.65 31.63
CA ALA A 607 -40.01 10.56 32.25
C ALA A 607 -39.14 9.46 31.61
N ALA A 608 -39.71 8.27 31.39
CA ALA A 608 -39.01 7.18 30.72
C ALA A 608 -38.67 7.51 29.26
N LEU A 609 -39.52 8.28 28.57
CA LEU A 609 -39.30 8.73 27.19
C LEU A 609 -38.19 9.79 27.11
N GLU A 610 -38.16 10.75 28.03
CA GLU A 610 -37.07 11.74 28.10
C GLU A 610 -35.73 11.08 28.43
N GLU A 611 -35.73 10.05 29.28
CA GLU A 611 -34.53 9.24 29.52
C GLU A 611 -34.15 8.38 28.30
N ALA A 612 -35.12 7.81 27.58
CA ALA A 612 -34.85 6.99 26.40
C ALA A 612 -34.23 7.77 25.23
N LYS A 613 -34.42 9.10 25.17
CA LYS A 613 -33.80 10.00 24.18
C LYS A 613 -32.33 10.29 24.47
N LYS A 614 -31.82 9.96 25.65
CA LYS A 614 -30.41 10.15 26.00
C LYS A 614 -29.60 8.92 25.57
N PRO A 615 -28.57 9.09 24.73
CA PRO A 615 -27.74 7.96 24.29
C PRO A 615 -26.88 7.36 25.41
N THR A 616 -26.71 8.08 26.52
CA THR A 616 -25.93 7.66 27.70
C THR A 616 -26.73 6.80 28.68
N THR A 617 -28.07 6.81 28.62
CA THR A 617 -28.93 6.14 29.61
C THR A 617 -29.17 4.67 29.22
N THR A 618 -28.86 3.75 30.14
CA THR A 618 -29.26 2.33 30.06
C THR A 618 -30.38 2.09 31.08
N ILE A 619 -31.63 1.98 30.62
CA ILE A 619 -32.83 2.01 31.48
C ILE A 619 -33.09 0.66 32.19
N ALA A 620 -32.49 -0.45 31.73
CA ALA A 620 -32.60 -1.76 32.37
C ALA A 620 -31.35 -2.10 33.20
N PRO A 621 -31.47 -2.71 34.40
CA PRO A 621 -30.30 -3.17 35.14
C PRO A 621 -29.51 -4.17 34.31
N ILE A 622 -28.20 -3.95 34.21
CA ILE A 622 -27.32 -4.84 33.46
C ILE A 622 -27.12 -6.08 34.34
N LYS A 623 -27.65 -7.23 33.90
CA LYS A 623 -27.37 -8.52 34.54
C LYS A 623 -25.92 -8.92 34.25
N MET A 624 -25.13 -9.03 35.30
CA MET A 624 -23.72 -9.38 35.21
C MET A 624 -23.57 -10.90 35.33
N GLU A 625 -23.81 -11.61 34.22
CA GLU A 625 -23.77 -13.08 34.19
C GLU A 625 -22.37 -13.60 34.60
N GLY A 626 -22.33 -14.56 35.51
CA GLY A 626 -21.09 -15.15 36.05
C GLY A 626 -20.23 -14.22 36.93
N PHE A 627 -20.67 -12.98 37.22
CA PHE A 627 -19.93 -12.09 38.13
C PHE A 627 -20.10 -12.50 39.60
N TYR A 628 -21.30 -12.98 39.97
CA TYR A 628 -21.54 -13.57 41.29
C TYR A 628 -20.53 -14.68 41.58
N ASP A 629 -20.45 -15.67 40.69
CA ASP A 629 -19.56 -16.82 40.83
C ASP A 629 -18.09 -16.43 40.82
N SER A 630 -17.70 -15.39 40.07
CA SER A 630 -16.32 -14.90 40.04
C SER A 630 -15.88 -14.32 41.39
N VAL A 631 -16.74 -13.53 42.02
CA VAL A 631 -16.44 -12.92 43.32
C VAL A 631 -16.55 -13.96 44.44
N TYR A 632 -17.58 -14.80 44.41
CA TYR A 632 -17.80 -15.84 45.41
C TYR A 632 -16.70 -16.91 45.39
N ASN A 633 -16.28 -17.37 44.20
CA ASN A 633 -15.22 -18.39 44.07
C ASN A 633 -13.81 -17.78 43.93
N ALA A 634 -13.59 -16.55 44.40
CA ALA A 634 -12.29 -15.91 44.33
C ALA A 634 -11.20 -16.76 45.02
N ARG A 635 -10.04 -16.89 44.38
CA ARG A 635 -8.97 -17.79 44.83
C ARG A 635 -8.08 -17.11 45.86
N TRP A 636 -7.82 -17.82 46.96
CA TRP A 636 -6.92 -17.37 48.02
C TRP A 636 -5.46 -17.62 47.69
N HIS A 637 -4.64 -16.62 47.97
CA HIS A 637 -3.20 -16.73 48.10
C HIS A 637 -2.78 -15.99 49.37
N HIS A 638 -1.66 -16.35 49.97
CA HIS A 638 -1.16 -15.67 51.14
C HIS A 638 0.36 -15.60 51.16
N VAL A 639 0.89 -14.51 51.70
CA VAL A 639 2.31 -14.25 51.85
C VAL A 639 2.72 -14.51 53.28
N VAL A 640 3.68 -15.42 53.45
CA VAL A 640 4.23 -15.79 54.75
C VAL A 640 5.70 -15.43 54.80
N GLU A 641 6.09 -14.74 55.85
CA GLU A 641 7.47 -14.48 56.19
C GLU A 641 8.02 -15.66 57.00
N VAL A 642 9.08 -16.31 56.52
CA VAL A 642 9.76 -17.39 57.24
C VAL A 642 11.13 -16.87 57.69
N PRO A 643 11.44 -16.89 59.01
CA PRO A 643 12.76 -16.51 59.50
C PRO A 643 13.75 -17.65 59.21
N ASP A 644 14.61 -17.50 58.20
CA ASP A 644 15.72 -18.42 57.92
C ASP A 644 17.01 -17.77 58.41
N GLY A 645 17.89 -18.53 59.10
CA GLY A 645 19.02 -18.01 59.89
C GLY A 645 20.08 -17.15 59.17
N GLU A 646 19.97 -16.93 57.85
CA GLU A 646 20.82 -16.04 57.05
C GLU A 646 20.06 -14.87 56.39
N GLY A 647 18.75 -14.78 56.58
CA GLY A 647 17.91 -13.71 56.04
C GLY A 647 16.41 -14.07 56.02
N THR A 648 15.56 -13.07 56.21
CA THR A 648 14.09 -13.23 56.23
C THR A 648 13.53 -13.38 54.81
N GLY A 649 12.94 -14.53 54.49
CA GLY A 649 12.32 -14.81 53.18
C GLY A 649 10.80 -14.61 53.16
N MET A 650 10.26 -14.01 52.09
CA MET A 650 8.82 -13.86 51.85
C MET A 650 8.35 -14.90 50.83
N TYR A 651 7.40 -15.76 51.21
CA TYR A 651 6.91 -16.85 50.38
C TYR A 651 5.41 -16.70 50.09
N VAL A 652 5.03 -16.78 48.81
CA VAL A 652 3.62 -16.83 48.39
C VAL A 652 3.15 -18.28 48.41
N ARG A 653 2.01 -18.54 49.07
CA ARG A 653 1.37 -19.85 49.15
C ARG A 653 -0.05 -19.77 48.58
N GLU A 654 -0.46 -20.80 47.87
CA GLU A 654 -1.83 -20.95 47.36
C GLU A 654 -2.75 -21.47 48.47
N GLY A 655 -4.00 -21.00 48.51
CA GLY A 655 -5.01 -21.35 49.50
C GLY A 655 -5.13 -20.36 50.67
N GLU A 656 -6.17 -20.54 51.47
CA GLU A 656 -6.42 -19.74 52.69
C GLU A 656 -5.37 -20.08 53.76
N PRO A 657 -4.82 -19.09 54.49
CA PRO A 657 -3.85 -19.35 55.54
C PRO A 657 -4.47 -20.20 56.67
N LYS A 658 -3.72 -21.21 57.17
CA LYS A 658 -4.17 -22.09 58.26
C LYS A 658 -4.40 -21.37 59.60
N GLN A 659 -3.77 -20.23 59.79
CA GLN A 659 -3.88 -19.40 60.99
C GLN A 659 -4.01 -17.94 60.55
N SER A 660 -5.12 -17.28 60.93
CA SER A 660 -5.36 -15.85 60.69
C SER A 660 -4.68 -14.99 61.75
N TRP A 661 -4.66 -13.67 61.55
CA TRP A 661 -4.21 -12.73 62.60
C TRP A 661 -5.08 -12.85 63.86
N THR A 662 -4.45 -12.73 65.02
CA THR A 662 -5.10 -12.71 66.33
C THR A 662 -5.31 -11.28 66.80
N TYR A 663 -6.46 -11.02 67.43
CA TYR A 663 -6.83 -9.71 67.93
C TYR A 663 -7.28 -9.79 69.38
N LYS A 664 -6.92 -8.77 70.16
CA LYS A 664 -7.38 -8.55 71.53
C LYS A 664 -8.42 -7.42 71.55
N ALA A 665 -9.44 -7.55 72.38
CA ALA A 665 -10.46 -6.51 72.54
C ALA A 665 -9.95 -5.38 73.43
N VAL A 666 -10.06 -4.13 72.96
CA VAL A 666 -9.73 -2.92 73.71
C VAL A 666 -10.91 -1.95 73.62
N GLY A 667 -11.84 -2.04 74.58
CA GLY A 667 -13.10 -1.29 74.51
C GLY A 667 -13.99 -1.74 73.33
N ASP A 668 -14.48 -0.79 72.52
CA ASP A 668 -15.27 -1.07 71.31
C ASP A 668 -14.44 -1.46 70.08
N THR A 669 -13.11 -1.32 70.17
CA THR A 669 -12.15 -1.59 69.08
C THR A 669 -11.39 -2.91 69.29
N LEU A 670 -10.69 -3.34 68.24
CA LEU A 670 -9.79 -4.48 68.25
C LEU A 670 -8.36 -3.99 68.02
N GLU A 671 -7.39 -4.58 68.71
CA GLU A 671 -5.95 -4.37 68.46
C GLU A 671 -5.31 -5.70 68.07
N LYS A 672 -4.29 -5.67 67.22
CA LYS A 672 -3.51 -6.86 66.89
C LYS A 672 -2.83 -7.40 68.15
N ASP A 673 -2.93 -8.71 68.38
CA ASP A 673 -2.31 -9.36 69.54
C ASP A 673 -0.94 -9.93 69.15
N ASP A 674 0.10 -9.11 69.31
CA ASP A 674 1.49 -9.45 68.98
C ASP A 674 2.21 -10.25 70.10
N GLY A 675 1.53 -10.55 71.21
CA GLY A 675 2.14 -11.10 72.43
C GLY A 675 2.28 -12.63 72.49
N VAL A 676 1.73 -13.37 71.51
CA VAL A 676 1.54 -14.84 71.58
C VAL A 676 2.34 -15.59 70.49
N GLU A 677 3.25 -14.94 69.77
CA GLU A 677 3.96 -15.57 68.64
C GLU A 677 5.22 -16.34 69.08
N GLU A 678 5.28 -17.65 68.80
CA GLU A 678 6.48 -18.47 69.03
C GLU A 678 7.66 -17.99 68.15
N PRO A 679 8.87 -17.85 68.73
CA PRO A 679 10.05 -17.46 67.96
C PRO A 679 10.39 -18.52 66.90
N GLY A 680 10.33 -18.13 65.62
CA GLY A 680 10.64 -19.01 64.47
C GLY A 680 9.43 -19.46 63.65
N ALA A 681 8.20 -19.15 64.06
CA ALA A 681 7.00 -19.51 63.31
C ALA A 681 6.84 -18.66 62.02
N PRO A 682 6.36 -19.26 60.90
CA PRO A 682 6.01 -18.51 59.69
C PRO A 682 4.94 -17.44 59.96
N ARG A 683 5.21 -16.17 59.62
CA ARG A 683 4.33 -15.02 59.92
C ARG A 683 3.49 -14.61 58.71
N LEU A 684 2.18 -14.59 58.87
CA LEU A 684 1.26 -14.10 57.82
C LEU A 684 1.41 -12.58 57.66
N ARG A 685 1.74 -12.13 56.46
CA ARG A 685 1.95 -10.70 56.12
C ARG A 685 0.87 -10.12 55.25
N LEU A 686 0.33 -10.90 54.32
CA LEU A 686 -0.66 -10.44 53.36
C LEU A 686 -1.51 -11.63 52.89
N MET A 687 -2.80 -11.41 52.70
CA MET A 687 -3.65 -12.33 51.94
C MET A 687 -4.05 -11.67 50.63
N VAL A 688 -4.28 -12.46 49.59
CA VAL A 688 -4.65 -11.99 48.25
C VAL A 688 -5.82 -12.81 47.75
N LEU A 689 -6.90 -12.13 47.38
CA LEU A 689 -8.07 -12.74 46.75
C LEU A 689 -8.11 -12.38 45.27
N ALA A 690 -8.03 -13.41 44.41
CA ALA A 690 -8.04 -13.26 42.96
C ALA A 690 -9.41 -13.58 42.37
N SER A 691 -10.05 -12.60 41.73
CA SER A 691 -11.33 -12.75 41.00
C SER A 691 -11.09 -12.69 39.49
N ASP A 692 -11.57 -13.68 38.74
CA ASP A 692 -11.38 -13.79 37.28
C ASP A 692 -11.94 -12.59 36.50
N LYS A 693 -13.08 -12.06 36.98
CA LYS A 693 -13.74 -10.87 36.45
C LYS A 693 -13.41 -9.59 37.22
N GLY A 694 -12.42 -9.61 38.12
CA GLY A 694 -12.02 -8.46 38.93
C GLY A 694 -13.00 -8.12 40.05
N TRP A 695 -12.73 -6.99 40.73
CA TRP A 695 -13.51 -6.49 41.87
C TRP A 695 -14.29 -5.23 41.49
N PRO A 696 -15.44 -4.94 42.15
CA PRO A 696 -16.24 -3.74 41.85
C PRO A 696 -15.47 -2.42 41.86
N TYR A 697 -14.49 -2.27 42.76
CA TYR A 697 -13.61 -1.09 42.82
C TYR A 697 -12.78 -0.88 41.54
N SER A 698 -12.39 -1.95 40.85
CA SER A 698 -11.47 -1.91 39.71
C SER A 698 -12.07 -1.47 38.36
N TRP A 699 -13.34 -1.06 38.35
CA TRP A 699 -14.09 -0.81 37.11
C TRP A 699 -14.24 0.68 36.74
N GLU A 700 -13.74 1.58 37.58
CA GLU A 700 -13.69 3.03 37.31
C GLU A 700 -12.37 3.44 36.63
N GLU A 701 -11.28 2.73 36.90
CA GLU A 701 -9.98 2.91 36.25
C GLU A 701 -9.75 1.83 35.19
N ASN A 702 -9.21 2.20 34.03
CA ASN A 702 -9.16 1.40 32.79
C ASN A 702 -8.22 0.17 32.84
N LYS A 703 -7.99 -0.43 34.02
CA LYS A 703 -7.24 -1.66 34.27
C LYS A 703 -7.96 -2.45 35.37
N SER A 704 -8.65 -3.54 35.00
CA SER A 704 -9.27 -4.44 35.98
C SER A 704 -8.19 -5.10 36.85
N THR A 705 -8.05 -4.61 38.08
CA THR A 705 -7.26 -5.26 39.12
C THR A 705 -7.99 -6.50 39.61
N ARG A 706 -7.41 -7.67 39.34
CA ARG A 706 -7.97 -8.97 39.73
C ARG A 706 -7.70 -9.35 41.18
N ASP A 707 -6.69 -8.75 41.78
CA ASP A 707 -6.13 -9.13 43.07
C ASP A 707 -6.51 -8.13 44.18
N CYS A 708 -7.22 -8.59 45.21
CA CYS A 708 -7.57 -7.84 46.41
C CYS A 708 -6.59 -8.17 47.54
N HIS A 709 -5.76 -7.20 47.93
CA HIS A 709 -4.67 -7.38 48.89
C HIS A 709 -5.11 -7.03 50.33
N VAL A 710 -5.25 -8.04 51.18
CA VAL A 710 -5.79 -7.94 52.53
C VAL A 710 -4.67 -8.01 53.55
N ASN A 711 -4.50 -6.96 54.34
CA ASN A 711 -3.58 -6.92 55.47
C ASN A 711 -4.34 -7.09 56.81
N CYS A 712 -3.62 -7.10 57.93
CA CYS A 712 -4.20 -7.23 59.25
C CYS A 712 -5.23 -6.14 59.58
N GLU A 713 -5.10 -4.93 59.04
CA GLU A 713 -6.04 -3.84 59.28
C GLU A 713 -7.36 -4.03 58.52
N VAL A 714 -7.28 -4.50 57.28
CA VAL A 714 -8.47 -4.85 56.48
C VAL A 714 -9.22 -6.01 57.13
N GLU A 715 -8.51 -7.04 57.61
CA GLU A 715 -9.12 -8.17 58.33
C GLU A 715 -9.75 -7.72 59.65
N ARG A 716 -9.12 -6.78 60.37
CA ARG A 716 -9.65 -6.21 61.61
C ARG A 716 -11.01 -5.54 61.40
N VAL A 717 -11.18 -4.80 60.29
CA VAL A 717 -12.47 -4.20 59.93
C VAL A 717 -13.54 -5.27 59.73
N TRP A 718 -13.20 -6.38 59.05
CA TRP A 718 -14.12 -7.51 58.89
C TRP A 718 -14.52 -8.12 60.25
N GLN A 719 -13.58 -8.31 61.18
CA GLN A 719 -13.91 -8.86 62.50
C GLN A 719 -14.91 -7.97 63.27
N VAL A 720 -14.80 -6.65 63.12
CA VAL A 720 -15.78 -5.71 63.70
C VAL A 720 -17.16 -5.84 63.03
N VAL A 721 -17.21 -5.87 61.69
CA VAL A 721 -18.47 -6.07 60.94
C VAL A 721 -19.10 -7.42 61.28
N LYS A 722 -18.30 -8.48 61.37
CA LYS A 722 -18.73 -9.83 61.75
C LYS A 722 -19.30 -9.88 63.16
N ARG A 723 -18.67 -9.18 64.12
CA ARG A 723 -19.20 -9.02 65.49
C ARG A 723 -20.59 -8.37 65.46
N ASP A 724 -20.75 -7.29 64.70
CA ASP A 724 -22.05 -6.62 64.57
C ASP A 724 -23.13 -7.50 63.94
N LEU A 725 -22.79 -8.25 62.89
CA LEU A 725 -23.72 -9.19 62.26
C LEU A 725 -24.11 -10.32 63.23
N THR A 726 -23.18 -10.80 64.04
CA THR A 726 -23.42 -11.86 65.02
C THR A 726 -24.28 -11.36 66.19
N GLU A 727 -24.01 -10.15 66.70
CA GLU A 727 -24.87 -9.48 67.69
C GLU A 727 -26.28 -9.23 67.13
N TRP A 728 -26.38 -8.78 65.87
CA TRP A 728 -27.66 -8.51 65.20
C TRP A 728 -28.49 -9.78 64.95
N SER A 729 -27.85 -10.94 64.86
CA SER A 729 -28.50 -12.23 64.59
C SER A 729 -28.88 -12.99 65.86
N ASN A 730 -28.58 -12.45 67.05
CA ASN A 730 -28.88 -13.10 68.33
C ASN A 730 -30.37 -12.96 68.70
N PRO A 731 -31.12 -14.06 68.89
CA PRO A 731 -32.54 -14.03 69.24
C PRO A 731 -32.85 -13.48 70.65
N ASP A 732 -31.88 -13.50 71.58
CA ASP A 732 -32.05 -12.98 72.95
C ASP A 732 -31.75 -11.48 73.09
N ALA A 733 -31.26 -10.84 72.01
CA ALA A 733 -31.10 -9.39 71.96
C ALA A 733 -32.48 -8.76 71.69
N GLY A 734 -33.13 -8.23 72.74
CA GLY A 734 -34.45 -7.61 72.62
C GLY A 734 -34.54 -6.50 71.54
N GLU A 735 -35.78 -6.11 71.19
CA GLU A 735 -36.20 -5.24 70.06
C GLU A 735 -35.53 -3.84 69.93
N TYR A 736 -34.56 -3.49 70.77
CA TYR A 736 -33.85 -2.21 70.73
C TYR A 736 -32.55 -2.22 69.89
N PHE A 737 -32.10 -3.38 69.40
CA PHE A 737 -30.85 -3.48 68.64
C PHE A 737 -31.03 -3.09 67.17
N LYS A 738 -30.68 -1.83 66.83
CA LYS A 738 -30.68 -1.33 65.45
C LYS A 738 -29.41 -1.76 64.70
N PRO A 739 -29.48 -2.06 63.38
CA PRO A 739 -28.29 -2.27 62.56
C PRO A 739 -27.32 -1.09 62.70
N LYS A 740 -26.06 -1.37 63.05
CA LYS A 740 -25.07 -0.34 63.34
C LYS A 740 -24.59 0.34 62.05
N ARG A 741 -24.45 1.67 62.13
CA ARG A 741 -23.92 2.57 61.10
C ARG A 741 -22.41 2.78 61.35
N ARG A 742 -21.55 2.12 60.58
CA ARG A 742 -20.09 2.17 60.75
C ARG A 742 -19.44 3.15 59.77
N LEU A 743 -18.48 3.94 60.26
CA LEU A 743 -17.63 4.82 59.44
C LEU A 743 -16.17 4.38 59.58
N LEU A 744 -15.55 3.99 58.47
CA LEU A 744 -14.12 3.68 58.42
C LEU A 744 -13.35 4.86 57.82
N ILE A 745 -12.42 5.41 58.60
CA ILE A 745 -11.53 6.50 58.18
C ILE A 745 -10.12 5.95 57.98
N GLY A 746 -9.58 6.14 56.77
CA GLY A 746 -8.19 5.78 56.46
C GLY A 746 -7.18 6.64 57.21
N THR A 747 -6.00 6.07 57.52
CA THR A 747 -4.90 6.82 58.15
C THR A 747 -4.24 7.78 57.12
N PRO A 748 -4.10 9.09 57.44
CA PRO A 748 -3.41 10.04 56.56
C PRO A 748 -1.96 9.62 56.26
N GLY A 749 -1.58 9.60 54.97
CA GLY A 749 -0.24 9.23 54.50
C GLY A 749 -0.06 7.75 54.13
N ILE A 750 -0.95 6.86 54.58
CA ILE A 750 -0.98 5.43 54.17
C ILE A 750 -2.04 5.20 53.08
N GLY A 751 -3.02 6.12 52.98
CA GLY A 751 -4.12 6.04 52.02
C GLY A 751 -5.28 5.17 52.54
N LYS A 752 -6.44 5.28 51.88
CA LYS A 752 -7.53 4.31 52.04
C LYS A 752 -7.06 2.98 51.45
N SER A 753 -7.17 1.89 52.20
CA SER A 753 -6.87 0.57 51.64
C SER A 753 -7.93 0.23 50.60
N VAL A 754 -7.52 0.26 49.33
CA VAL A 754 -8.30 -0.12 48.14
C VAL A 754 -8.98 -1.50 48.28
N ALA A 755 -8.45 -2.36 49.16
CA ALA A 755 -8.95 -3.71 49.37
C ALA A 755 -10.13 -3.82 50.34
N VAL A 756 -10.43 -2.81 51.18
CA VAL A 756 -11.43 -2.97 52.26
C VAL A 756 -12.82 -3.31 51.72
N GLY A 757 -13.33 -2.51 50.78
CA GLY A 757 -14.65 -2.75 50.21
C GLY A 757 -14.73 -4.13 49.57
N SER A 758 -13.76 -4.47 48.72
CA SER A 758 -13.67 -5.75 48.01
C SER A 758 -13.63 -6.94 48.98
N TYR A 759 -12.85 -6.83 50.06
CA TYR A 759 -12.74 -7.87 51.06
C TYR A 759 -14.03 -8.06 51.88
N LEU A 760 -14.65 -6.97 52.31
CA LEU A 760 -15.94 -7.01 53.00
C LEU A 760 -17.02 -7.63 52.11
N LEU A 761 -17.03 -7.30 50.81
CA LEU A 761 -17.95 -7.90 49.87
C LEU A 761 -17.77 -9.43 49.81
N TYR A 762 -16.53 -9.90 49.63
CA TYR A 762 -16.23 -11.33 49.63
C TYR A 762 -16.75 -12.01 50.90
N GLN A 763 -16.45 -11.44 52.06
CA GLN A 763 -16.83 -11.99 53.36
C GLN A 763 -18.35 -11.99 53.60
N LEU A 764 -19.06 -10.91 53.22
CA LEU A 764 -20.52 -10.83 53.33
C LEU A 764 -21.24 -11.81 52.39
N LEU A 765 -20.66 -12.10 51.22
CA LEU A 765 -21.18 -13.13 50.32
C LEU A 765 -21.04 -14.55 50.91
N HIS A 766 -20.01 -14.78 51.73
CA HIS A 766 -19.79 -16.05 52.45
C HIS A 766 -20.52 -16.13 53.80
N TYR A 767 -21.07 -15.02 54.30
CA TYR A 767 -21.94 -15.03 55.46
C TYR A 767 -23.24 -15.80 55.19
N ASP A 768 -23.94 -16.23 56.25
CA ASP A 768 -25.19 -16.98 56.12
C ASP A 768 -26.20 -16.23 55.20
N ALA A 769 -26.67 -16.91 54.14
CA ALA A 769 -27.57 -16.35 53.15
C ALA A 769 -29.01 -16.25 53.64
N GLU A 770 -29.42 -17.04 54.64
CA GLU A 770 -30.74 -16.93 55.26
C GLU A 770 -30.81 -15.71 56.18
N GLN A 771 -29.71 -15.39 56.86
CA GLN A 771 -29.62 -14.22 57.76
C GLN A 771 -29.33 -12.94 56.98
N LEU A 772 -28.52 -13.02 55.92
CA LEU A 772 -28.15 -11.90 55.07
C LEU A 772 -28.32 -12.26 53.58
N PRO A 773 -29.54 -12.18 53.03
CA PRO A 773 -29.83 -12.53 51.64
C PRO A 773 -29.21 -11.60 50.57
N MET A 774 -28.94 -10.34 50.91
CA MET A 774 -28.50 -9.33 49.95
C MET A 774 -27.31 -8.49 50.41
N VAL A 775 -26.44 -8.13 49.46
CA VAL A 775 -25.31 -7.21 49.67
C VAL A 775 -25.32 -6.17 48.57
N ALA A 776 -25.35 -4.88 48.94
CA ALA A 776 -25.23 -3.75 48.03
C ALA A 776 -23.83 -3.14 48.13
N TYR A 777 -23.18 -2.92 46.99
CA TYR A 777 -21.89 -2.26 46.88
C TYR A 777 -22.03 -0.99 46.06
N VAL A 778 -21.64 0.15 46.62
CA VAL A 778 -21.75 1.46 45.98
C VAL A 778 -20.36 2.07 45.84
N ILE A 779 -20.00 2.50 44.63
CA ILE A 779 -18.77 3.24 44.35
C ILE A 779 -19.01 4.27 43.25
N GLY A 780 -18.72 5.54 43.54
CA GLY A 780 -19.04 6.68 42.67
C GLY A 780 -20.49 6.61 42.17
N SER A 781 -20.66 6.62 40.84
CA SER A 781 -21.98 6.55 40.18
C SER A 781 -22.52 5.13 39.92
N GLN A 782 -21.79 4.09 40.37
CA GLN A 782 -22.11 2.69 40.13
C GLN A 782 -22.61 2.01 41.41
N SER A 783 -23.61 1.14 41.26
CA SER A 783 -24.10 0.32 42.37
C SER A 783 -24.35 -1.11 41.93
N PHE A 784 -23.82 -2.06 42.69
CA PHE A 784 -23.94 -3.48 42.46
C PHE A 784 -24.84 -4.07 43.54
N LEU A 785 -25.88 -4.79 43.15
CA LEU A 785 -26.71 -5.56 44.07
C LEU A 785 -26.44 -7.04 43.86
N PHE A 786 -25.92 -7.70 44.90
CA PHE A 786 -25.69 -9.13 44.95
C PHE A 786 -26.87 -9.80 45.67
N ASP A 787 -27.58 -10.65 44.95
CA ASP A 787 -28.61 -11.53 45.50
C ASP A 787 -27.99 -12.91 45.74
N LYS A 788 -27.84 -13.26 47.03
CA LYS A 788 -27.20 -14.52 47.45
C LYS A 788 -28.14 -15.73 47.33
N ILE A 789 -29.45 -15.50 47.26
CA ILE A 789 -30.46 -16.56 47.10
C ILE A 789 -30.51 -17.00 45.64
N THR A 790 -30.56 -16.05 44.71
CA THR A 790 -30.59 -16.36 43.28
C THR A 790 -29.21 -16.44 42.64
N LYS A 791 -28.15 -16.06 43.38
CA LYS A 791 -26.76 -15.96 42.89
C LYS A 791 -26.63 -15.06 41.67
N THR A 792 -27.27 -13.89 41.72
CA THR A 792 -27.25 -12.92 40.62
C THR A 792 -26.65 -11.58 41.04
N VAL A 793 -26.11 -10.85 40.06
CA VAL A 793 -25.63 -9.48 40.26
C VAL A 793 -26.28 -8.53 39.25
N SER A 794 -26.82 -7.45 39.78
CA SER A 794 -27.41 -6.36 38.99
C SER A 794 -26.59 -5.10 39.15
N LEU A 795 -26.13 -4.54 38.02
CA LEU A 795 -25.42 -3.26 37.97
C LEU A 795 -26.39 -2.12 37.64
N TYR A 796 -26.38 -1.10 38.49
CA TYR A 796 -27.11 0.15 38.35
C TYR A 796 -26.12 1.29 38.08
N ARG A 797 -26.41 2.12 37.06
CA ARG A 797 -25.64 3.33 36.75
C ARG A 797 -26.59 4.52 36.79
N GLY A 798 -26.51 5.30 37.86
CA GLY A 798 -27.30 6.53 38.05
C GLY A 798 -28.77 6.35 38.45
N ASN A 799 -29.60 5.62 37.68
CA ASN A 799 -31.05 5.51 37.95
C ASN A 799 -31.63 4.11 37.56
N PRO A 800 -32.45 3.43 38.41
CA PRO A 800 -32.88 3.82 39.74
C PRO A 800 -31.70 3.98 40.70
N ARG A 801 -31.78 4.95 41.62
CA ARG A 801 -30.78 5.09 42.68
C ARG A 801 -30.79 3.82 43.52
N ILE A 802 -29.61 3.39 43.98
CA ILE A 802 -29.50 2.20 44.82
C ILE A 802 -30.37 2.32 46.08
N GLU A 803 -30.54 3.54 46.60
CA GLU A 803 -31.46 3.91 47.69
C GLU A 803 -32.88 3.42 47.46
N ASP A 804 -33.45 3.68 46.28
CA ASP A 804 -34.80 3.24 45.92
C ASP A 804 -34.87 1.70 45.87
N VAL A 805 -33.82 1.07 45.32
CA VAL A 805 -33.74 -0.37 45.16
C VAL A 805 -33.68 -1.07 46.53
N VAL A 806 -32.78 -0.65 47.42
CA VAL A 806 -32.63 -1.25 48.76
C VAL A 806 -33.83 -0.94 49.65
N ASN A 807 -34.45 0.24 49.52
CA ASN A 807 -35.69 0.57 50.22
C ASN A 807 -36.83 -0.37 49.81
N ILE A 808 -36.96 -0.70 48.52
CA ILE A 808 -37.98 -1.64 48.05
C ILE A 808 -37.75 -3.06 48.60
N PHE A 809 -36.50 -3.52 48.70
CA PHE A 809 -36.19 -4.83 49.28
C PHE A 809 -36.40 -4.85 50.81
N SER A 810 -36.05 -3.75 51.49
CA SER A 810 -36.36 -3.55 52.91
C SER A 810 -37.87 -3.56 53.18
N LEU A 811 -38.66 -2.84 52.37
CA LEU A 811 -40.13 -2.89 52.39
C LEU A 811 -40.68 -4.29 52.07
N ARG A 812 -39.85 -5.18 51.53
CA ARG A 812 -40.19 -6.60 51.30
C ARG A 812 -39.75 -7.53 52.43
N GLY A 813 -39.09 -7.01 53.46
CA GLY A 813 -38.57 -7.77 54.61
C GLY A 813 -37.23 -8.44 54.34
N VAL A 814 -36.61 -8.15 53.20
CA VAL A 814 -35.31 -8.71 52.85
C VAL A 814 -34.25 -7.93 53.62
N LYS A 815 -33.50 -8.65 54.47
CA LYS A 815 -32.33 -8.11 55.17
C LYS A 815 -31.16 -7.98 54.20
N GLY A 816 -30.28 -7.02 54.44
CA GLY A 816 -29.08 -6.88 53.63
C GLY A 816 -28.03 -5.98 54.26
N TYR A 817 -26.90 -5.83 53.56
CA TYR A 817 -25.79 -5.01 54.01
C TYR A 817 -25.30 -4.09 52.90
N ILE A 818 -25.01 -2.83 53.23
CA ILE A 818 -24.54 -1.81 52.29
C ILE A 818 -23.05 -1.52 52.56
N ILE A 819 -22.22 -1.70 51.55
CA ILE A 819 -20.86 -1.18 51.49
C ILE A 819 -20.89 0.08 50.63
N HIS A 820 -20.60 1.23 51.23
CA HIS A 820 -20.51 2.51 50.52
C HIS A 820 -19.07 2.98 50.46
N ASP A 821 -18.49 2.87 49.27
CA ASP A 821 -17.07 3.07 49.00
C ASP A 821 -16.87 4.43 48.31
N LEU A 822 -16.51 5.46 49.08
CA LEU A 822 -16.43 6.84 48.55
C LEU A 822 -15.25 7.02 47.59
N ALA A 823 -15.53 7.50 46.38
CA ALA A 823 -14.53 7.89 45.39
C ALA A 823 -14.14 9.37 45.58
N GLU A 824 -15.12 10.26 45.74
CA GLU A 824 -14.93 11.68 46.04
C GLU A 824 -15.59 12.09 47.38
N PRO A 825 -15.13 13.17 48.03
CA PRO A 825 -15.68 13.65 49.32
C PRO A 825 -17.18 14.04 49.26
N ASP A 826 -17.65 14.49 48.10
CA ASP A 826 -19.03 14.96 47.89
C ASP A 826 -20.06 13.82 47.66
N ASP A 827 -19.62 12.56 47.56
CA ASP A 827 -20.46 11.36 47.28
C ASP A 827 -21.17 10.79 48.53
N ALA A 828 -21.60 11.67 49.44
CA ALA A 828 -22.18 11.27 50.71
C ALA A 828 -23.45 10.40 50.56
N PRO A 829 -23.60 9.28 51.30
CA PRO A 829 -24.87 8.55 51.32
C PRO A 829 -26.00 9.42 51.89
N SER A 830 -27.22 9.25 51.36
CA SER A 830 -28.41 9.92 51.88
C SER A 830 -28.62 9.66 53.38
N ASP A 831 -29.16 10.66 54.08
CA ASP A 831 -29.53 10.56 55.50
C ASP A 831 -30.54 9.42 55.77
N ASP A 832 -31.31 9.04 54.75
CA ASP A 832 -32.30 7.96 54.78
C ASP A 832 -31.70 6.54 54.69
N LEU A 833 -30.39 6.41 54.42
CA LEU A 833 -29.67 5.12 54.44
C LEU A 833 -29.01 4.83 55.80
N PRO A 834 -28.91 3.54 56.20
CA PRO A 834 -29.54 2.38 55.57
C PRO A 834 -31.03 2.26 55.92
N PRO A 835 -31.82 1.57 55.08
CA PRO A 835 -33.23 1.30 55.36
C PRO A 835 -33.39 0.32 56.54
N ARG A 836 -34.62 0.20 57.07
CA ARG A 836 -34.89 -0.72 58.20
C ARG A 836 -34.49 -2.15 57.85
N GLY A 837 -33.80 -2.82 58.77
CA GLY A 837 -33.32 -4.19 58.58
C GLY A 837 -32.07 -4.32 57.69
N TRP A 838 -31.36 -3.22 57.40
CA TRP A 838 -30.09 -3.24 56.67
C TRP A 838 -28.95 -2.64 57.49
N GLY A 839 -27.79 -3.30 57.49
CA GLY A 839 -26.54 -2.77 58.03
C GLY A 839 -25.77 -1.93 57.00
N MET A 840 -24.87 -1.06 57.46
CA MET A 840 -24.08 -0.22 56.54
C MET A 840 -22.69 0.13 57.09
N ILE A 841 -21.72 0.07 56.19
CA ILE A 841 -20.38 0.63 56.38
C ILE A 841 -20.06 1.66 55.29
N VAL A 842 -19.54 2.80 55.70
CA VAL A 842 -19.01 3.85 54.81
C VAL A 842 -17.48 3.82 54.89
N VAL A 843 -16.82 3.69 53.74
CA VAL A 843 -15.36 3.65 53.61
C VAL A 843 -14.87 4.94 52.97
N THR A 844 -14.25 5.83 53.75
CA THR A 844 -13.86 7.18 53.31
C THR A 844 -12.36 7.30 53.01
N PRO A 845 -11.95 8.17 52.07
CA PRO A 845 -10.56 8.58 51.92
C PRO A 845 -10.05 9.40 53.14
N PRO A 846 -8.73 9.49 53.36
CA PRO A 846 -8.15 10.20 54.48
C PRO A 846 -8.09 11.72 54.25
N ASP A 847 -9.19 12.45 54.50
CA ASP A 847 -9.19 13.92 54.58
C ASP A 847 -9.53 14.39 56.01
N LYS A 848 -8.68 15.27 56.56
CA LYS A 848 -8.83 15.80 57.93
C LYS A 848 -10.05 16.72 58.08
N ASN A 849 -10.40 17.50 57.06
CA ASN A 849 -11.45 18.52 57.17
C ASN A 849 -12.87 17.94 57.18
N GLU A 850 -13.06 16.75 56.62
CA GLU A 850 -14.37 16.08 56.61
C GLU A 850 -14.65 15.30 57.90
N SER A 851 -13.61 14.77 58.55
CA SER A 851 -13.74 13.90 59.73
C SER A 851 -14.58 14.49 60.88
N GLU A 852 -14.55 15.81 61.07
CA GLU A 852 -15.37 16.54 62.07
C GLU A 852 -16.85 16.67 61.69
N ARG A 853 -17.18 16.62 60.38
CA ARG A 853 -18.56 16.70 59.85
C ARG A 853 -19.31 15.38 60.02
N TRP A 854 -18.62 14.25 59.87
CA TRP A 854 -19.21 12.91 59.88
C TRP A 854 -19.27 12.27 61.28
N THR A 855 -18.38 12.63 62.19
CA THR A 855 -18.28 12.09 63.57
C THR A 855 -19.51 12.35 64.45
N LYS A 856 -20.38 13.30 64.11
CA LYS A 856 -21.62 13.58 64.86
C LYS A 856 -22.76 12.60 64.58
N LYS A 857 -22.67 11.76 63.53
CA LYS A 857 -23.76 10.88 63.05
C LYS A 857 -23.42 9.37 62.99
N TRP A 858 -22.15 8.96 63.11
CA TRP A 858 -21.68 7.58 62.84
C TRP A 858 -20.74 7.05 63.93
N THR A 859 -20.70 5.72 64.14
CA THR A 859 -19.73 5.07 65.03
C THR A 859 -18.39 4.89 64.31
N LEU A 860 -17.32 5.47 64.85
CA LEU A 860 -16.02 5.62 64.18
C LEU A 860 -15.13 4.38 64.31
N LEU A 861 -14.52 3.97 63.21
CA LEU A 861 -13.46 2.95 63.11
C LEU A 861 -12.21 3.61 62.53
N GLN A 862 -11.10 3.55 63.26
CA GLN A 862 -9.78 3.98 62.75
C GLN A 862 -9.06 2.76 62.19
N SER A 863 -8.70 2.79 60.90
CA SER A 863 -7.83 1.80 60.28
C SER A 863 -6.39 1.93 60.77
#